data_AF-A0A1F3U0C9-F1
#
_entry.id   AF-A0A1F3U0C9-F1
#
_cell.length_a   1.000
_cell.length_b   1.000
_cell.length_c   1.000
_cell.angle_alpha   90.00
_cell.angle_beta   90.00
_cell.angle_gamma   90.00
#
_symmetry.space_group_name_H-M   'P 1'
#
loop_
_entity.id
_entity.type
_entity.pdbx_description
1 polymer ?
#
loop_
_entity_poly.entity_id
_entity_poly.type
_entity_poly.pdbx_seq_one_letter_code
_entity_poly.pdbx_strand_id
1 'polypeptide(L)'
;MNRIYSINLLFIFLIGAFFSSCAPVKFQKTSVAVVPFCSGAGCITDGPQITCDPKINSSATTYTYVTGGVLPNISSQCNPSQVDYTWVVKRADTSLISATIPGLSGANPVGVDFTGLGPGSYYVYLTASKTGSTYASFNASTPLEFIVGGVGNQLICDPKLNQTLTSITLGSADNNAQISANCNPAAGSYIWSVTKDNNPIAIAGLSGGTSTPDIKSYGAGVYRVSLYATVIGSQHWQSSTPLVITIVNPPAPTTPIACNPRINGSMTALSIMRSSPHPLISANCIPSNGIYSWTVTRNGNPVTVAGLAGANSNPNFLALGTGTYLIYLNVTATNYTAWNTTTPLTLTVDSGSGGQNVNCAPRLNSTAVSTTITQSGSNPLVTSSCIPSNAVHSWSVFKDGVPIVISGLSGPSSTPNFTGAGLGTYQVYLTAAASGYNAYVTPWPLEVVVSATASPYRPMSIQKVVQATDNKVDIVVVVDDSNSMLPENTKLAERLQGFVNDLTTSGIDWQICATVTHDQVSSGNMYWGLSRNWVSYTGTPQWVLRSNANDPYTIFTNTIAAIGAGWANTDDERPLKAAFFHAEYNPYNTCYRNDAALSVLMLSDEDERSVGGDPGAVFFSNELKYLDADDQPHGYINKIKQLFGIGKRLSVNSIIVKPNDSACLASQDATTKSHYGYKLNELSHLTNGFVGSICDTNYSNSLYYFRDRIVTSLASIPLECAPVGPITVSITPAMGVVNTSLQNNTVVFSPTIPPGRTVNIQYNCSQN
;
A
#
# COMPACT_ATOMS: atom_id res chain seq x y z
N MET A 1 46.14 38.95 -3.22
CA MET A 1 45.63 40.23 -3.75
C MET A 1 44.12 40.21 -3.53
N ASN A 2 43.59 40.93 -2.53
CA ASN A 2 43.06 42.30 -2.62
C ASN A 2 41.72 42.33 -3.37
N ARG A 3 40.58 42.77 -2.80
CA ARG A 3 40.34 43.63 -1.61
C ARG A 3 39.25 43.08 -0.64
N ILE A 4 39.08 43.80 0.47
CA ILE A 4 38.18 43.55 1.63
C ILE A 4 37.35 44.84 1.87
N TYR A 5 36.38 44.80 2.83
CA TYR A 5 35.68 45.92 3.51
C TYR A 5 34.38 46.44 2.84
N SER A 6 33.34 46.92 3.58
CA SER A 6 33.19 47.05 5.05
C SER A 6 31.71 47.11 5.52
N ILE A 7 31.49 47.07 6.83
CA ILE A 7 30.21 47.34 7.54
C ILE A 7 30.28 48.69 8.28
N ASN A 8 29.16 49.44 8.32
CA ASN A 8 28.61 50.31 9.40
C ASN A 8 27.46 51.17 8.80
N LEU A 9 26.28 51.39 9.41
CA LEU A 9 25.95 52.17 10.64
C LEU A 9 26.48 53.61 10.58
N LEU A 10 25.73 54.69 10.92
CA LEU A 10 24.84 54.87 12.07
C LEU A 10 23.94 56.14 11.93
N PHE A 11 22.68 56.08 12.43
CA PHE A 11 21.79 57.15 13.00
C PHE A 11 21.63 58.56 12.39
N ILE A 12 20.40 59.10 12.50
CA ILE A 12 20.09 60.31 13.32
C ILE A 12 18.59 60.32 13.74
N PHE A 13 18.30 60.86 14.94
CA PHE A 13 16.97 61.04 15.60
C PHE A 13 16.61 62.56 15.58
N LEU A 14 15.50 63.16 16.06
CA LEU A 14 14.59 62.94 17.22
C LEU A 14 13.34 63.88 17.09
N ILE A 15 12.38 63.82 18.04
CA ILE A 15 11.29 64.83 18.34
C ILE A 15 10.11 64.81 17.32
N GLY A 16 8.81 64.94 17.66
CA GLY A 16 8.09 65.25 18.92
C GLY A 16 7.22 66.52 18.78
N ALA A 17 6.03 66.72 19.37
CA ALA A 17 5.21 65.89 20.25
C ALA A 17 3.71 66.36 20.31
N PHE A 18 2.77 65.41 20.42
CA PHE A 18 1.66 65.30 21.41
C PHE A 18 0.48 66.32 21.60
N PHE A 19 -0.69 65.74 21.99
CA PHE A 19 -1.90 66.28 22.65
C PHE A 19 -2.88 67.21 21.87
N SER A 20 -4.19 67.31 22.20
CA SER A 20 -5.20 66.34 22.72
C SER A 20 -6.64 66.94 22.76
N SER A 21 -7.68 66.10 22.61
CA SER A 21 -9.03 66.15 23.25
C SER A 21 -10.14 65.54 22.35
N CYS A 22 -11.35 65.21 22.82
CA CYS A 22 -11.78 64.23 23.83
C CYS A 22 -13.31 64.31 24.04
N ALA A 23 -14.04 63.22 23.72
CA ALA A 23 -15.34 62.81 24.33
C ALA A 23 -16.61 63.68 24.03
N PRO A 24 -17.86 63.19 24.28
CA PRO A 24 -18.27 61.97 24.98
C PRO A 24 -19.17 60.98 24.17
N VAL A 25 -20.12 60.29 24.84
CA VAL A 25 -20.54 58.88 24.56
C VAL A 25 -22.08 58.68 24.66
N LYS A 26 -22.61 57.53 24.16
CA LYS A 26 -23.89 56.79 24.51
C LYS A 26 -25.02 56.84 23.45
N PHE A 27 -25.91 55.83 23.28
CA PHE A 27 -26.13 54.52 23.98
C PHE A 27 -26.93 53.48 23.14
N GLN A 28 -26.68 52.17 23.38
CA GLN A 28 -27.59 50.99 23.24
C GLN A 28 -28.18 50.63 21.85
N LYS A 29 -28.60 49.39 21.51
CA LYS A 29 -29.14 48.18 22.22
C LYS A 29 -28.75 46.90 21.39
N THR A 30 -28.71 45.62 21.81
CA THR A 30 -28.78 44.86 23.09
C THR A 30 -28.23 43.40 22.88
N SER A 31 -28.07 42.61 23.95
CA SER A 31 -28.11 41.12 24.07
C SER A 31 -27.54 40.22 22.94
N VAL A 32 -26.39 39.53 23.10
CA VAL A 32 -26.13 38.29 23.90
C VAL A 32 -26.85 37.06 23.30
N ALA A 33 -26.17 35.95 22.92
CA ALA A 33 -25.14 35.24 23.70
C ALA A 33 -23.87 34.75 22.97
N VAL A 34 -22.83 34.48 23.78
CA VAL A 34 -21.61 33.69 23.51
C VAL A 34 -21.89 32.25 24.04
N VAL A 35 -21.42 31.14 23.44
CA VAL A 35 -20.12 30.40 23.56
C VAL A 35 -20.18 29.18 22.59
N PRO A 36 -19.12 28.37 22.38
CA PRO A 36 -17.67 28.60 22.56
C PRO A 36 -16.82 28.20 21.32
N PHE A 37 -15.57 28.67 21.25
CA PHE A 37 -14.48 27.84 20.70
C PHE A 37 -13.98 26.93 21.83
N CYS A 38 -13.87 25.62 21.61
CA CYS A 38 -13.26 24.70 22.59
C CYS A 38 -12.29 23.73 21.90
N SER A 39 -11.19 23.41 22.57
CA SER A 39 -10.14 22.53 22.05
C SER A 39 -9.63 21.61 23.16
N GLY A 40 -10.03 20.35 23.12
CA GLY A 40 -9.67 19.33 24.09
C GLY A 40 -10.58 18.11 24.02
N ALA A 41 -10.11 16.97 24.55
CA ALA A 41 -10.91 15.74 24.63
C ALA A 41 -12.04 15.93 25.67
N GLY A 42 -13.23 16.30 25.18
CA GLY A 42 -14.38 16.68 26.01
C GLY A 42 -15.41 17.59 25.32
N CYS A 43 -15.08 18.17 24.16
CA CYS A 43 -16.03 18.92 23.33
C CYS A 43 -17.09 18.01 22.69
N ILE A 44 -18.20 17.76 23.37
CA ILE A 44 -19.42 17.20 22.76
C ILE A 44 -20.24 18.37 22.22
N THR A 45 -20.36 18.49 20.89
CA THR A 45 -21.13 19.56 20.23
C THR A 45 -22.11 19.05 19.17
N ASP A 46 -22.57 17.80 19.31
CA ASP A 46 -23.74 17.28 18.60
C ASP A 46 -25.04 17.91 19.15
N GLY A 47 -25.19 19.20 18.93
CA GLY A 47 -26.52 19.82 18.92
C GLY A 47 -27.35 19.19 17.80
N PRO A 48 -28.67 19.02 17.98
CA PRO A 48 -29.50 18.36 16.99
C PRO A 48 -29.42 19.11 15.65
N GLN A 49 -29.20 18.37 14.57
CA GLN A 49 -29.00 18.91 13.23
C GLN A 49 -30.33 19.02 12.48
N ILE A 50 -30.44 19.98 11.54
CA ILE A 50 -31.46 19.93 10.49
C ILE A 50 -30.90 19.05 9.37
N THR A 51 -31.59 17.98 9.02
CA THR A 51 -31.30 17.17 7.84
C THR A 51 -32.44 17.27 6.85
N CYS A 52 -32.15 17.42 5.55
CA CYS A 52 -33.16 17.51 4.49
C CYS A 52 -32.69 16.75 3.26
N ASP A 53 -33.62 16.19 2.50
CA ASP A 53 -33.35 15.59 1.19
C ASP A 53 -34.39 16.09 0.16
N PRO A 54 -34.16 17.26 -0.46
CA PRO A 54 -35.14 17.83 -1.37
C PRO A 54 -35.30 16.97 -2.63
N LYS A 55 -36.55 16.64 -3.00
CA LYS A 55 -36.93 15.85 -4.19
C LYS A 55 -38.03 16.52 -4.99
N ILE A 56 -37.94 16.45 -6.31
CA ILE A 56 -39.05 16.71 -7.24
C ILE A 56 -39.94 15.46 -7.29
N ASN A 57 -41.26 15.63 -7.26
CA ASN A 57 -42.25 14.56 -7.39
C ASN A 57 -41.92 13.33 -6.51
N SER A 58 -41.65 13.61 -5.23
CA SER A 58 -41.25 12.72 -4.13
C SER A 58 -39.92 11.95 -4.25
N SER A 59 -39.35 11.73 -5.44
CA SER A 59 -38.14 10.90 -5.61
C SER A 59 -37.08 11.40 -6.60
N ALA A 60 -37.44 12.26 -7.56
CA ALA A 60 -36.51 12.72 -8.60
C ALA A 60 -35.66 13.90 -8.13
N THR A 61 -34.50 14.12 -8.77
CA THR A 61 -33.67 15.32 -8.60
C THR A 61 -33.66 16.24 -9.83
N THR A 62 -34.15 15.76 -10.98
CA THR A 62 -34.24 16.51 -12.24
C THR A 62 -35.64 16.38 -12.84
N TYR A 63 -36.16 17.45 -13.45
CA TYR A 63 -37.43 17.45 -14.17
C TYR A 63 -37.32 18.24 -15.49
N THR A 64 -37.85 17.68 -16.58
CA THR A 64 -37.87 18.32 -17.91
C THR A 64 -39.29 18.75 -18.27
N TYR A 65 -39.48 20.03 -18.56
CA TYR A 65 -40.76 20.56 -19.01
C TYR A 65 -41.08 20.11 -20.44
N VAL A 66 -42.25 19.50 -20.60
CA VAL A 66 -42.86 19.20 -21.90
C VAL A 66 -44.07 20.13 -22.12
N THR A 67 -44.31 20.53 -23.36
CA THR A 67 -45.39 21.45 -23.72
C THR A 67 -46.75 20.86 -23.33
N GLY A 68 -47.47 21.52 -22.42
CA GLY A 68 -48.74 21.04 -21.86
C GLY A 68 -48.62 19.97 -20.76
N GLY A 69 -47.42 19.73 -20.22
CA GLY A 69 -47.19 18.81 -19.11
C GLY A 69 -47.70 19.31 -17.76
N VAL A 70 -47.86 18.38 -16.81
CA VAL A 70 -48.27 18.69 -15.43
C VAL A 70 -47.09 19.32 -14.66
N LEU A 71 -47.31 20.49 -14.05
CA LEU A 71 -46.27 21.20 -13.30
C LEU A 71 -45.75 20.38 -12.10
N PRO A 72 -44.42 20.32 -11.87
CA PRO A 72 -43.81 19.54 -10.80
C PRO A 72 -44.05 20.11 -9.40
N ASN A 73 -44.04 19.22 -8.40
CA ASN A 73 -44.04 19.54 -6.98
C ASN A 73 -42.65 19.24 -6.38
N ILE A 74 -42.26 19.95 -5.32
CA ILE A 74 -41.04 19.69 -4.55
C ILE A 74 -41.42 19.30 -3.13
N SER A 75 -40.78 18.26 -2.60
CA SER A 75 -40.76 17.99 -1.16
C SER A 75 -39.37 18.23 -0.60
N SER A 76 -39.26 18.91 0.54
CA SER A 76 -37.98 19.21 1.20
C SER A 76 -37.42 18.07 2.07
N GLN A 77 -38.31 17.20 2.55
CA GLN A 77 -38.00 16.07 3.45
C GLN A 77 -37.19 16.46 4.70
N CYS A 78 -37.33 17.69 5.20
CA CYS A 78 -36.58 18.14 6.38
C CYS A 78 -37.04 17.50 7.70
N ASN A 79 -36.07 17.12 8.53
CA ASN A 79 -36.22 16.73 9.91
C ASN A 79 -35.32 17.61 10.81
N PRO A 80 -35.88 18.36 11.79
CA PRO A 80 -37.31 18.59 12.00
C PRO A 80 -37.94 19.37 10.84
N SER A 81 -39.22 19.14 10.57
CA SER A 81 -39.97 19.85 9.51
C SER A 81 -40.46 21.25 9.90
N GLN A 82 -40.37 21.59 11.19
CA GLN A 82 -40.70 22.91 11.72
C GLN A 82 -39.46 23.82 11.66
N VAL A 83 -39.12 24.27 10.46
CA VAL A 83 -37.94 25.07 10.12
C VAL A 83 -38.33 26.20 9.15
N ASP A 84 -37.49 27.21 9.04
CA ASP A 84 -37.61 28.34 8.11
C ASP A 84 -36.98 27.94 6.75
N TYR A 85 -37.78 27.91 5.68
CA TYR A 85 -37.39 27.42 4.35
C TYR A 85 -37.09 28.55 3.37
N THR A 86 -35.91 28.51 2.74
CA THR A 86 -35.51 29.44 1.66
C THR A 86 -35.07 28.65 0.43
N TRP A 87 -35.66 28.94 -0.73
CA TRP A 87 -35.29 28.35 -2.01
C TRP A 87 -34.49 29.35 -2.83
N VAL A 88 -33.27 28.99 -3.23
CA VAL A 88 -32.35 29.84 -4.01
C VAL A 88 -32.23 29.29 -5.42
N VAL A 89 -32.54 30.12 -6.42
CA VAL A 89 -32.54 29.75 -7.84
C VAL A 89 -31.32 30.32 -8.55
N LYS A 90 -30.65 29.49 -9.36
CA LYS A 90 -29.51 29.87 -10.21
C LYS A 90 -29.65 29.31 -11.63
N ARG A 91 -29.04 29.95 -12.62
CA ARG A 91 -28.78 29.35 -13.94
C ARG A 91 -27.48 28.53 -13.95
N ALA A 92 -27.20 27.83 -15.06
CA ALA A 92 -25.99 27.04 -15.26
C ALA A 92 -24.66 27.84 -15.15
N ASP A 93 -24.71 29.15 -15.36
CA ASP A 93 -23.60 30.11 -15.15
C ASP A 93 -23.44 30.55 -13.68
N THR A 94 -24.19 29.92 -12.76
CA THR A 94 -24.35 30.28 -11.34
C THR A 94 -25.04 31.62 -11.05
N SER A 95 -25.47 32.37 -12.07
CA SER A 95 -26.16 33.65 -11.87
C SER A 95 -27.47 33.45 -11.09
N LEU A 96 -27.63 34.23 -10.00
CA LEU A 96 -28.82 34.24 -9.17
C LEU A 96 -30.03 34.76 -9.95
N ILE A 97 -31.16 34.09 -9.83
CA ILE A 97 -32.43 34.54 -10.41
C ILE A 97 -33.23 35.21 -9.31
N SER A 98 -33.37 36.53 -9.43
CA SER A 98 -34.17 37.38 -8.52
C SER A 98 -35.65 37.46 -8.90
N ALA A 99 -36.05 36.87 -10.03
CA ALA A 99 -37.45 36.79 -10.45
C ALA A 99 -38.23 35.80 -9.57
N THR A 100 -39.46 36.17 -9.18
CA THR A 100 -40.37 35.27 -8.47
C THR A 100 -40.80 34.12 -9.38
N ILE A 101 -40.53 32.89 -8.95
CA ILE A 101 -40.91 31.68 -9.67
C ILE A 101 -42.29 31.20 -9.18
N PRO A 102 -43.30 31.03 -10.05
CA PRO A 102 -44.58 30.47 -9.66
C PRO A 102 -44.43 29.11 -8.94
N GLY A 103 -45.26 28.87 -7.93
CA GLY A 103 -45.25 27.65 -7.11
C GLY A 103 -44.08 27.51 -6.11
N LEU A 104 -42.94 28.21 -6.32
CA LEU A 104 -41.72 28.01 -5.54
C LEU A 104 -41.72 28.75 -4.19
N SER A 105 -42.48 28.26 -3.21
CA SER A 105 -42.47 28.80 -1.84
C SER A 105 -42.81 27.75 -0.78
N GLY A 106 -42.48 28.05 0.49
CA GLY A 106 -42.79 27.22 1.64
C GLY A 106 -42.01 25.91 1.74
N ALA A 107 -42.45 25.02 2.62
CA ALA A 107 -41.77 23.77 2.94
C ALA A 107 -41.78 22.73 1.81
N ASN A 108 -42.88 22.65 1.06
CA ASN A 108 -43.08 21.72 -0.05
C ASN A 108 -43.75 22.48 -1.20
N PRO A 109 -42.97 23.14 -2.09
CA PRO A 109 -43.48 23.83 -3.28
C PRO A 109 -44.42 22.98 -4.15
N VAL A 110 -45.49 23.59 -4.68
CA VAL A 110 -46.53 22.92 -5.48
C VAL A 110 -46.75 23.67 -6.78
N GLY A 111 -46.82 22.95 -7.91
CA GLY A 111 -47.04 23.54 -9.23
C GLY A 111 -45.94 24.54 -9.61
N VAL A 112 -44.67 24.15 -9.40
CA VAL A 112 -43.51 24.99 -9.72
C VAL A 112 -43.42 25.16 -11.24
N ASP A 113 -43.19 26.39 -11.72
CA ASP A 113 -43.09 26.69 -13.16
C ASP A 113 -41.86 27.54 -13.50
N PHE A 114 -40.93 26.97 -14.26
CA PHE A 114 -39.76 27.67 -14.80
C PHE A 114 -39.91 28.11 -16.26
N THR A 115 -41.00 27.75 -16.96
CA THR A 115 -41.14 27.96 -18.41
C THR A 115 -41.11 29.43 -18.83
N GLY A 116 -41.61 30.33 -17.97
CA GLY A 116 -41.55 31.78 -18.17
C GLY A 116 -40.13 32.39 -18.18
N LEU A 117 -39.09 31.63 -17.83
CA LEU A 117 -37.69 32.08 -17.91
C LEU A 117 -37.00 31.78 -19.26
N GLY A 118 -37.70 31.11 -20.19
CA GLY A 118 -37.16 30.67 -21.49
C GLY A 118 -36.44 29.31 -21.44
N PRO A 119 -35.77 28.89 -22.52
CA PRO A 119 -35.05 27.62 -22.57
C PRO A 119 -33.75 27.64 -21.74
N GLY A 120 -33.49 26.54 -21.02
CA GLY A 120 -32.27 26.35 -20.21
C GLY A 120 -32.45 25.39 -19.03
N SER A 121 -31.36 25.13 -18.31
CA SER A 121 -31.37 24.44 -17.00
C SER A 121 -31.34 25.43 -15.84
N TYR A 122 -32.23 25.23 -14.89
CA TYR A 122 -32.42 26.04 -13.68
C TYR A 122 -32.17 25.18 -12.44
N TYR A 123 -31.34 25.67 -11.52
CA TYR A 123 -30.84 24.93 -10.38
C TYR A 123 -31.37 25.54 -9.08
N VAL A 124 -32.03 24.72 -8.27
CA VAL A 124 -32.79 25.14 -7.09
C VAL A 124 -32.19 24.51 -5.85
N TYR A 125 -31.69 25.36 -4.95
CA TYR A 125 -31.04 24.97 -3.69
C TYR A 125 -31.97 25.24 -2.51
N LEU A 126 -31.97 24.34 -1.53
CA LEU A 126 -32.68 24.53 -0.26
C LEU A 126 -31.72 25.02 0.83
N THR A 127 -32.03 26.14 1.47
CA THR A 127 -31.54 26.50 2.80
C THR A 127 -32.66 26.31 3.80
N ALA A 128 -32.41 25.58 4.89
CA ALA A 128 -33.34 25.41 6.00
C ALA A 128 -32.66 25.78 7.32
N SER A 129 -33.25 26.71 8.07
CA SER A 129 -32.74 27.20 9.35
C SER A 129 -33.84 27.20 10.41
N LYS A 130 -33.54 27.49 11.67
CA LYS A 130 -34.59 27.61 12.69
C LYS A 130 -34.32 28.75 13.65
N THR A 131 -34.98 29.87 13.38
CA THR A 131 -34.86 31.14 14.10
C THR A 131 -35.05 30.92 15.61
N GLY A 132 -34.08 31.39 16.41
CA GLY A 132 -34.13 31.29 17.88
C GLY A 132 -33.82 29.90 18.47
N SER A 133 -33.14 29.01 17.74
CA SER A 133 -32.77 27.67 18.23
C SER A 133 -31.27 27.36 18.12
N THR A 134 -30.84 26.26 18.74
CA THR A 134 -29.46 25.73 18.67
C THR A 134 -29.20 24.79 17.50
N TYR A 135 -30.17 24.62 16.60
CA TYR A 135 -30.01 23.79 15.40
C TYR A 135 -29.07 24.45 14.40
N ALA A 136 -28.10 23.70 13.87
CA ALA A 136 -27.30 24.15 12.74
C ALA A 136 -28.16 24.25 11.47
N SER A 137 -27.95 25.31 10.67
CA SER A 137 -28.68 25.53 9.42
C SER A 137 -28.24 24.57 8.32
N PHE A 138 -29.18 23.83 7.76
CA PHE A 138 -28.97 23.02 6.56
C PHE A 138 -28.85 23.93 5.32
N ASN A 139 -27.88 23.62 4.46
CA ASN A 139 -27.76 24.20 3.13
C ASN A 139 -27.48 23.05 2.14
N ALA A 140 -28.33 22.91 1.12
CA ALA A 140 -28.18 21.87 0.12
C ALA A 140 -26.90 22.09 -0.70
N SER A 141 -26.00 21.09 -0.69
CA SER A 141 -24.84 21.04 -1.58
C SER A 141 -25.25 20.67 -3.00
N THR A 142 -26.22 19.78 -3.17
CA THR A 142 -26.76 19.34 -4.46
C THR A 142 -28.06 20.10 -4.78
N PRO A 143 -28.21 20.71 -5.96
CA PRO A 143 -29.47 21.33 -6.38
C PRO A 143 -30.48 20.32 -6.92
N LEU A 144 -31.75 20.75 -6.97
CA LEU A 144 -32.74 20.21 -7.90
C LEU A 144 -32.59 20.90 -9.27
N GLU A 145 -32.65 20.14 -10.37
CA GLU A 145 -32.57 20.68 -11.74
C GLU A 145 -33.93 20.70 -12.43
N PHE A 146 -34.22 21.81 -13.10
CA PHE A 146 -35.40 22.02 -13.92
C PHE A 146 -34.98 22.42 -15.34
N ILE A 147 -35.31 21.60 -16.34
CA ILE A 147 -34.89 21.78 -17.74
C ILE A 147 -36.08 22.26 -18.57
N VAL A 148 -35.98 23.45 -19.15
CA VAL A 148 -36.96 23.99 -20.10
C VAL A 148 -36.38 23.91 -21.51
N GLY A 149 -37.10 23.29 -22.44
CA GLY A 149 -36.82 23.43 -23.87
C GLY A 149 -35.52 22.79 -24.39
N GLY A 150 -35.28 21.51 -24.09
CA GLY A 150 -34.39 20.62 -24.87
C GLY A 150 -32.92 21.03 -24.98
N VAL A 151 -32.09 20.62 -24.00
CA VAL A 151 -30.62 20.74 -24.09
C VAL A 151 -30.03 19.83 -25.17
N GLY A 152 -29.10 20.37 -25.98
CA GLY A 152 -28.60 19.74 -27.20
C GLY A 152 -27.24 19.06 -27.09
N ASN A 153 -26.50 19.28 -25.99
CA ASN A 153 -25.17 18.72 -25.76
C ASN A 153 -25.14 17.84 -24.50
N GLN A 154 -24.15 16.94 -24.44
CA GLN A 154 -23.88 16.13 -23.25
C GLN A 154 -22.56 16.60 -22.60
N LEU A 155 -22.61 16.92 -21.30
CA LEU A 155 -21.42 17.14 -20.50
C LEU A 155 -20.88 15.78 -20.04
N ILE A 156 -19.58 15.53 -20.22
CA ILE A 156 -18.91 14.32 -19.72
C ILE A 156 -17.71 14.74 -18.89
N CYS A 157 -17.65 14.31 -17.64
CA CYS A 157 -16.49 14.50 -16.78
C CYS A 157 -15.89 13.16 -16.37
N ASP A 158 -14.62 13.16 -15.98
CA ASP A 158 -13.92 12.00 -15.43
C ASP A 158 -13.06 12.41 -14.24
N PRO A 159 -13.66 12.58 -13.05
CA PRO A 159 -12.93 13.02 -11.86
C PRO A 159 -11.73 12.11 -11.55
N LYS A 160 -10.61 12.72 -11.17
CA LYS A 160 -9.36 12.02 -10.83
C LYS A 160 -8.58 12.71 -9.71
N LEU A 161 -7.91 11.87 -8.93
CA LEU A 161 -6.87 12.21 -7.96
C LEU A 161 -5.50 12.08 -8.65
N ASN A 162 -4.63 13.07 -8.49
CA ASN A 162 -3.30 13.12 -9.11
C ASN A 162 -3.32 12.72 -10.59
N GLN A 163 -4.26 13.32 -11.34
CA GLN A 163 -4.53 13.13 -12.78
C GLN A 163 -5.07 11.74 -13.21
N THR A 164 -4.70 10.63 -12.57
CA THR A 164 -5.00 9.27 -13.07
C THR A 164 -5.70 8.33 -12.08
N LEU A 165 -5.67 8.60 -10.79
CA LEU A 165 -6.19 7.70 -9.75
C LEU A 165 -7.65 7.98 -9.42
N THR A 166 -8.43 6.95 -9.08
CA THR A 166 -9.77 7.10 -8.47
C THR A 166 -9.76 6.92 -6.96
N SER A 167 -8.67 6.35 -6.41
CA SER A 167 -8.44 6.24 -4.97
C SER A 167 -6.96 6.44 -4.62
N ILE A 168 -6.70 6.98 -3.43
CA ILE A 168 -5.35 7.14 -2.88
C ILE A 168 -5.36 6.97 -1.35
N THR A 169 -4.26 6.49 -0.79
CA THR A 169 -4.00 6.53 0.67
C THR A 169 -2.88 7.53 0.92
N LEU A 170 -3.04 8.42 1.90
CA LEU A 170 -2.06 9.43 2.29
C LEU A 170 -1.74 9.31 3.78
N GLY A 171 -0.45 9.23 4.11
CA GLY A 171 0.08 9.48 5.43
C GLY A 171 0.40 10.96 5.67
N SER A 172 0.98 11.27 6.82
CA SER A 172 1.32 12.65 7.21
C SER A 172 2.38 13.29 6.29
N ALA A 173 3.34 12.51 5.82
CA ALA A 173 4.47 12.97 4.99
C ALA A 173 4.13 13.13 3.49
N ASP A 174 3.05 12.53 3.01
CA ASP A 174 2.70 12.56 1.58
C ASP A 174 2.18 13.93 1.13
N ASN A 175 2.36 14.26 -0.15
CA ASN A 175 1.79 15.48 -0.73
C ASN A 175 0.24 15.40 -0.76
N ASN A 176 -0.42 16.54 -0.58
CA ASN A 176 -1.88 16.62 -0.74
C ASN A 176 -2.29 16.29 -2.17
N ALA A 177 -3.36 15.50 -2.32
CA ALA A 177 -3.82 15.05 -3.63
C ALA A 177 -4.41 16.23 -4.44
N GLN A 178 -3.98 16.36 -5.69
CA GLN A 178 -4.66 17.19 -6.67
C GLN A 178 -5.96 16.50 -7.08
N ILE A 179 -7.08 17.20 -7.01
CA ILE A 179 -8.40 16.74 -7.42
C ILE A 179 -8.81 17.50 -8.68
N SER A 180 -9.02 16.78 -9.78
CA SER A 180 -9.43 17.31 -11.08
C SER A 180 -10.77 16.73 -11.52
N ALA A 181 -11.59 17.54 -12.19
CA ALA A 181 -12.90 17.17 -12.73
C ALA A 181 -12.82 16.55 -14.14
N ASN A 182 -11.86 16.99 -14.95
CA ASN A 182 -11.65 16.55 -16.34
C ASN A 182 -12.94 16.57 -17.20
N CYS A 183 -13.70 17.66 -17.15
CA CYS A 183 -14.92 17.83 -17.95
C CYS A 183 -14.62 18.22 -19.41
N ASN A 184 -15.29 17.55 -20.35
CA ASN A 184 -15.36 17.88 -21.77
C ASN A 184 -16.83 18.03 -22.21
N PRO A 185 -17.27 19.19 -22.74
CA PRO A 185 -16.55 20.48 -22.68
C PRO A 185 -16.29 20.90 -21.22
N ALA A 186 -15.39 21.87 -21.02
CA ALA A 186 -15.13 22.40 -19.68
C ALA A 186 -16.43 22.95 -19.06
N ALA A 187 -16.72 22.53 -17.82
CA ALA A 187 -17.95 22.95 -17.14
C ALA A 187 -17.89 24.44 -16.74
N GLY A 188 -19.03 25.11 -16.78
CA GLY A 188 -19.21 26.48 -16.29
C GLY A 188 -19.38 26.55 -14.77
N SER A 189 -19.78 25.44 -14.13
CA SER A 189 -19.79 25.29 -12.68
C SER A 189 -19.27 23.92 -12.24
N TYR A 190 -18.59 23.90 -11.10
CA TYR A 190 -18.06 22.71 -10.43
C TYR A 190 -18.43 22.78 -8.95
N ILE A 191 -19.22 21.82 -8.49
CA ILE A 191 -19.67 21.67 -7.11
C ILE A 191 -19.13 20.34 -6.59
N TRP A 192 -18.22 20.43 -5.62
CA TRP A 192 -17.63 19.26 -4.98
C TRP A 192 -18.32 19.02 -3.63
N SER A 193 -18.78 17.79 -3.40
CA SER A 193 -19.34 17.37 -2.11
C SER A 193 -18.47 16.27 -1.50
N VAL A 194 -18.10 16.41 -0.23
CA VAL A 194 -17.26 15.43 0.47
C VAL A 194 -18.02 14.81 1.63
N THR A 195 -17.88 13.51 1.82
CA THR A 195 -18.20 12.86 3.10
C THR A 195 -16.95 12.26 3.72
N LYS A 196 -16.71 12.51 5.00
CA LYS A 196 -15.70 11.83 5.81
C LYS A 196 -16.38 10.72 6.59
N ASP A 197 -15.97 9.48 6.39
CA ASP A 197 -16.53 8.30 7.06
C ASP A 197 -18.07 8.25 6.94
N ASN A 198 -18.54 8.61 5.73
CA ASN A 198 -19.94 8.78 5.30
C ASN A 198 -20.70 10.00 5.87
N ASN A 199 -20.09 10.82 6.75
CA ASN A 199 -20.68 12.08 7.25
C ASN A 199 -20.29 13.28 6.36
N PRO A 200 -21.23 14.15 5.92
CA PRO A 200 -20.90 15.32 5.09
C PRO A 200 -19.89 16.28 5.75
N ILE A 201 -18.93 16.79 4.97
CA ILE A 201 -17.91 17.73 5.43
C ILE A 201 -17.55 18.75 4.36
N ALA A 202 -17.25 19.98 4.77
CA ALA A 202 -16.72 21.03 3.89
C ALA A 202 -15.18 21.06 3.96
N ILE A 203 -14.53 20.92 2.81
CA ILE A 203 -13.07 20.97 2.68
C ILE A 203 -12.65 22.33 2.10
N ALA A 204 -11.82 23.07 2.83
CA ALA A 204 -11.30 24.36 2.38
C ALA A 204 -10.39 24.19 1.15
N GLY A 205 -10.55 25.08 0.17
CA GLY A 205 -9.77 25.07 -1.08
C GLY A 205 -10.26 24.08 -2.15
N LEU A 206 -11.17 23.16 -1.84
CA LEU A 206 -11.74 22.25 -2.83
C LEU A 206 -12.79 22.97 -3.68
N SER A 207 -12.40 23.42 -4.88
CA SER A 207 -13.25 24.23 -5.77
C SER A 207 -12.77 24.18 -7.22
N GLY A 208 -13.63 24.61 -8.15
CA GLY A 208 -13.29 24.72 -9.57
C GLY A 208 -13.00 23.38 -10.26
N GLY A 209 -12.44 23.46 -11.47
CA GLY A 209 -12.14 22.28 -12.30
C GLY A 209 -10.93 21.45 -11.82
N THR A 210 -9.96 22.09 -11.15
CA THR A 210 -8.82 21.43 -10.50
C THR A 210 -8.41 22.21 -9.26
N SER A 211 -8.15 21.51 -8.15
CA SER A 211 -7.63 22.10 -6.90
C SER A 211 -6.76 21.10 -6.14
N THR A 212 -5.97 21.55 -5.16
CA THR A 212 -5.13 20.70 -4.30
C THR A 212 -5.40 21.03 -2.82
N PRO A 213 -6.55 20.61 -2.27
CA PRO A 213 -6.98 20.96 -0.90
C PRO A 213 -6.19 20.21 0.18
N ASP A 214 -6.03 20.81 1.36
CA ASP A 214 -5.36 20.19 2.51
C ASP A 214 -6.29 19.26 3.31
N ILE A 215 -6.73 18.17 2.67
CA ILE A 215 -7.62 17.17 3.27
C ILE A 215 -6.98 16.49 4.49
N LYS A 216 -5.65 16.41 4.56
CA LYS A 216 -4.92 15.87 5.73
C LYS A 216 -5.22 16.63 7.02
N SER A 217 -5.44 17.94 6.96
CA SER A 217 -5.75 18.78 8.14
C SER A 217 -7.06 18.40 8.86
N TYR A 218 -7.96 17.70 8.17
CA TYR A 218 -9.22 17.19 8.73
C TYR A 218 -9.05 15.83 9.44
N GLY A 219 -7.83 15.28 9.47
CA GLY A 219 -7.42 14.08 10.21
C GLY A 219 -7.76 12.75 9.53
N ALA A 220 -7.32 11.64 10.13
CA ALA A 220 -7.58 10.29 9.62
C ALA A 220 -9.07 9.99 9.38
N GLY A 221 -9.34 9.16 8.38
CA GLY A 221 -10.68 8.77 7.92
C GLY A 221 -10.72 8.49 6.41
N VAL A 222 -11.84 7.97 5.92
CA VAL A 222 -12.10 7.73 4.50
C VAL A 222 -12.94 8.87 3.94
N TYR A 223 -12.33 9.71 3.10
CA TYR A 223 -12.98 10.82 2.43
C TYR A 223 -13.50 10.38 1.05
N ARG A 224 -14.80 10.52 0.82
CA ARG A 224 -15.47 10.28 -0.45
C ARG A 224 -15.77 11.62 -1.10
N VAL A 225 -15.14 11.91 -2.22
CA VAL A 225 -15.27 13.18 -2.95
C VAL A 225 -16.07 12.95 -4.23
N SER A 226 -17.25 13.56 -4.31
CA SER A 226 -18.14 13.52 -5.49
C SER A 226 -18.16 14.87 -6.19
N LEU A 227 -18.38 14.85 -7.50
CA LEU A 227 -18.54 16.05 -8.35
C LEU A 227 -19.96 16.14 -8.91
N TYR A 228 -20.49 17.36 -8.91
CA TYR A 228 -21.62 17.80 -9.70
C TYR A 228 -21.17 18.97 -10.58
N ALA A 229 -21.35 18.88 -11.90
CA ALA A 229 -20.83 19.83 -12.88
C ALA A 229 -21.90 20.23 -13.90
N THR A 230 -21.88 21.49 -14.35
CA THR A 230 -22.89 22.05 -15.26
C THR A 230 -22.28 22.97 -16.32
N VAL A 231 -22.91 23.05 -17.50
CA VAL A 231 -22.53 24.01 -18.55
C VAL A 231 -23.78 24.44 -19.32
N ILE A 232 -23.78 25.65 -19.88
CA ILE A 232 -24.91 26.19 -20.65
C ILE A 232 -25.17 25.31 -21.88
N GLY A 233 -26.42 24.89 -22.08
CA GLY A 233 -26.85 24.12 -23.25
C GLY A 233 -26.64 22.60 -23.18
N SER A 234 -26.11 22.08 -22.07
CA SER A 234 -25.95 20.65 -21.81
C SER A 234 -26.76 20.17 -20.61
N GLN A 235 -27.00 18.86 -20.52
CA GLN A 235 -27.36 18.22 -19.25
C GLN A 235 -26.23 18.38 -18.22
N HIS A 236 -26.57 18.37 -16.93
CA HIS A 236 -25.56 18.27 -15.86
C HIS A 236 -24.81 16.93 -15.92
N TRP A 237 -23.64 16.88 -15.29
CA TRP A 237 -22.91 15.64 -15.04
C TRP A 237 -22.71 15.46 -13.54
N GLN A 238 -22.98 14.27 -13.01
CA GLN A 238 -22.75 13.92 -11.60
C GLN A 238 -21.98 12.60 -11.50
N SER A 239 -21.02 12.53 -10.58
CA SER A 239 -20.22 11.33 -10.35
C SER A 239 -21.05 10.20 -9.75
N SER A 240 -21.21 9.11 -10.50
CA SER A 240 -21.85 7.87 -10.05
C SER A 240 -21.03 7.11 -9.00
N THR A 241 -19.71 7.32 -8.97
CA THR A 241 -18.78 6.83 -7.95
C THR A 241 -17.93 7.98 -7.40
N PRO A 242 -17.77 8.10 -6.06
CA PRO A 242 -16.88 9.10 -5.48
C PRO A 242 -15.41 8.69 -5.62
N LEU A 243 -14.53 9.69 -5.72
CA LEU A 243 -13.10 9.51 -5.48
C LEU A 243 -12.86 9.18 -4.00
N VAL A 244 -11.90 8.30 -3.70
CA VAL A 244 -11.65 7.84 -2.33
C VAL A 244 -10.26 8.24 -1.86
N ILE A 245 -10.18 9.16 -0.90
CA ILE A 245 -8.94 9.57 -0.24
C ILE A 245 -8.95 8.99 1.18
N THR A 246 -8.10 8.01 1.45
CA THR A 246 -7.92 7.44 2.79
C THR A 246 -6.79 8.17 3.49
N ILE A 247 -7.09 8.97 4.52
CA ILE A 247 -6.05 9.56 5.38
C ILE A 247 -5.74 8.56 6.48
N VAL A 248 -4.49 8.06 6.51
CA VAL A 248 -4.00 7.23 7.61
C VAL A 248 -3.19 8.08 8.58
N ASN A 249 -3.66 8.16 9.83
CA ASN A 249 -2.78 8.57 10.92
C ASN A 249 -1.85 7.38 11.18
N PRO A 250 -0.51 7.50 11.02
CA PRO A 250 0.37 6.63 11.79
C PRO A 250 0.05 6.84 13.28
N PRO A 251 0.04 5.79 14.11
CA PRO A 251 -0.02 5.99 15.56
C PRO A 251 1.16 6.89 15.95
N ALA A 252 0.89 7.95 16.71
CA ALA A 252 1.94 8.89 17.10
C ALA A 252 3.09 8.12 17.78
N PRO A 253 4.36 8.36 17.42
CA PRO A 253 5.49 7.68 18.03
C PRO A 253 5.56 8.09 19.50
N THR A 254 4.98 7.23 20.35
CA THR A 254 4.94 7.41 21.80
C THR A 254 6.31 7.02 22.33
N THR A 255 7.17 8.03 22.47
CA THR A 255 8.52 7.88 23.03
C THR A 255 8.41 7.12 24.36
N PRO A 256 9.23 6.09 24.61
CA PRO A 256 9.23 5.43 25.92
C PRO A 256 9.66 6.40 27.02
N ILE A 257 8.95 6.40 28.16
CA ILE A 257 9.52 6.96 29.39
C ILE A 257 10.69 6.06 29.78
N ALA A 258 11.88 6.64 29.96
CA ALA A 258 13.05 5.91 30.43
C ALA A 258 13.31 6.26 31.89
N CYS A 259 12.98 5.35 32.82
CA CYS A 259 13.27 5.51 34.24
C CYS A 259 14.43 4.60 34.69
N ASN A 260 15.16 5.06 35.70
CA ASN A 260 16.26 4.30 36.30
C ASN A 260 16.26 4.44 37.84
N PRO A 261 15.24 3.92 38.56
CA PRO A 261 15.04 4.21 39.97
C PRO A 261 16.25 3.83 40.85
N ARG A 262 16.51 4.57 41.92
CA ARG A 262 17.64 4.33 42.85
C ARG A 262 17.33 4.71 44.30
N ILE A 263 18.02 4.04 45.20
CA ILE A 263 18.18 4.37 46.61
C ILE A 263 19.48 5.18 46.78
N ASN A 264 19.42 6.32 47.47
CA ASN A 264 20.55 7.24 47.72
C ASN A 264 21.37 7.55 46.45
N GLY A 265 20.68 7.81 45.33
CA GLY A 265 21.27 8.21 44.05
C GLY A 265 21.85 7.08 43.19
N SER A 266 22.46 6.04 43.77
CA SER A 266 23.21 5.02 43.01
C SER A 266 22.86 3.55 43.27
N MET A 267 22.27 3.21 44.41
CA MET A 267 22.02 1.82 44.81
C MET A 267 20.67 1.28 44.33
N THR A 268 20.58 -0.01 44.03
CA THR A 268 19.29 -0.71 43.80
C THR A 268 18.82 -1.51 45.01
N ALA A 269 19.69 -1.74 46.00
CA ALA A 269 19.35 -2.35 47.28
C ALA A 269 20.07 -1.68 48.46
N LEU A 270 19.48 -1.68 49.65
CA LEU A 270 20.05 -1.10 50.86
C LEU A 270 19.51 -1.77 52.13
N SER A 271 20.40 -2.13 53.06
CA SER A 271 20.01 -2.51 54.43
C SER A 271 20.14 -1.29 55.38
N ILE A 272 19.14 -1.10 56.25
CA ILE A 272 19.12 -0.06 57.28
C ILE A 272 18.75 -0.62 58.66
N MET A 273 19.24 0.06 59.71
CA MET A 273 19.01 -0.26 61.12
C MET A 273 18.30 0.91 61.83
N ARG A 274 17.88 0.73 63.08
CA ARG A 274 17.05 1.72 63.81
C ARG A 274 17.65 3.13 64.00
N SER A 275 18.94 3.31 63.73
CA SER A 275 19.66 4.61 63.77
C SER A 275 20.01 5.16 62.39
N SER A 276 19.67 4.48 61.29
CA SER A 276 19.97 4.93 59.93
C SER A 276 19.10 6.12 59.51
N PRO A 277 19.63 7.06 58.69
CA PRO A 277 18.83 8.13 58.11
C PRO A 277 17.81 7.58 57.11
N HIS A 278 16.72 8.31 56.88
CA HIS A 278 15.71 7.91 55.90
C HIS A 278 16.29 7.93 54.47
N PRO A 279 16.19 6.82 53.72
CA PRO A 279 16.78 6.71 52.39
C PRO A 279 16.10 7.66 51.41
N LEU A 280 16.88 8.27 50.52
CA LEU A 280 16.35 8.95 49.34
C LEU A 280 15.93 7.89 48.32
N ILE A 281 14.65 7.88 47.94
CA ILE A 281 14.12 7.08 46.84
C ILE A 281 13.91 8.03 45.65
N SER A 282 14.59 7.72 44.54
CA SER A 282 14.60 8.54 43.31
C SER A 282 14.07 7.74 42.12
N ALA A 283 13.25 8.35 41.26
CA ALA A 283 12.70 7.75 40.06
C ALA A 283 13.65 7.80 38.84
N ASN A 284 14.41 8.89 38.72
CA ASN A 284 15.36 9.15 37.62
C ASN A 284 14.77 8.90 36.22
N CYS A 285 13.67 9.59 35.89
CA CYS A 285 12.97 9.42 34.62
C CYS A 285 13.23 10.54 33.62
N ILE A 286 13.29 10.16 32.34
CA ILE A 286 13.23 11.05 31.19
C ILE A 286 11.93 10.71 30.43
N PRO A 287 10.99 11.66 30.26
CA PRO A 287 11.01 13.03 30.79
C PRO A 287 10.72 13.07 32.30
N SER A 288 11.02 14.20 32.94
CA SER A 288 10.90 14.42 34.38
C SER A 288 9.54 14.99 34.83
N ASN A 289 8.60 15.20 33.91
CA ASN A 289 7.26 15.72 34.16
C ASN A 289 6.17 14.63 34.19
N GLY A 290 6.54 13.38 34.49
CA GLY A 290 5.60 12.27 34.59
C GLY A 290 4.74 12.31 35.86
N ILE A 291 3.66 11.53 35.85
CA ILE A 291 2.86 11.19 37.03
C ILE A 291 3.47 9.93 37.63
N TYR A 292 4.02 10.05 38.85
CA TYR A 292 4.74 8.99 39.56
C TYR A 292 3.82 8.25 40.54
N SER A 293 3.63 6.95 40.35
CA SER A 293 2.87 6.07 41.23
C SER A 293 3.79 4.99 41.81
N TRP A 294 3.99 5.01 43.13
CA TRP A 294 4.84 4.03 43.82
C TRP A 294 3.99 2.98 44.54
N THR A 295 4.38 1.71 44.44
CA THR A 295 3.80 0.63 45.24
C THR A 295 4.90 -0.13 45.98
N VAL A 296 4.58 -0.63 47.18
CA VAL A 296 5.54 -1.33 48.03
C VAL A 296 4.93 -2.60 48.59
N THR A 297 5.71 -3.68 48.62
CA THR A 297 5.39 -4.86 49.44
C THR A 297 6.43 -5.04 50.54
N ARG A 298 6.01 -5.51 51.72
CA ARG A 298 6.88 -5.95 52.82
C ARG A 298 6.73 -7.46 52.98
N ASN A 299 7.82 -8.20 52.82
CA ASN A 299 7.82 -9.66 52.84
C ASN A 299 6.71 -10.24 51.92
N GLY A 300 6.54 -9.66 50.72
CA GLY A 300 5.51 -10.03 49.74
C GLY A 300 4.12 -9.41 49.93
N ASN A 301 3.78 -8.87 51.10
CA ASN A 301 2.46 -8.29 51.38
C ASN A 301 2.42 -6.78 51.07
N PRO A 302 1.42 -6.25 50.34
CA PRO A 302 1.31 -4.81 50.08
C PRO A 302 1.30 -3.95 51.35
N VAL A 303 2.03 -2.83 51.34
CA VAL A 303 2.08 -1.86 52.44
C VAL A 303 2.06 -0.42 51.92
N THR A 304 1.38 0.48 52.63
CA THR A 304 1.44 1.92 52.36
C THR A 304 2.62 2.54 53.10
N VAL A 305 3.48 3.28 52.40
CA VAL A 305 4.66 3.93 52.98
C VAL A 305 4.43 5.44 53.03
N ALA A 306 4.31 5.99 54.25
CA ALA A 306 4.10 7.42 54.45
C ALA A 306 5.27 8.24 53.89
N GLY A 307 4.96 9.21 53.04
CA GLY A 307 5.92 10.11 52.40
C GLY A 307 6.57 9.60 51.11
N LEU A 308 6.28 8.38 50.65
CA LEU A 308 6.77 7.89 49.35
C LEU A 308 5.86 8.40 48.21
N ALA A 309 6.27 9.50 47.57
CA ALA A 309 5.51 10.15 46.50
C ALA A 309 6.41 10.95 45.54
N GLY A 310 5.91 11.22 44.33
CA GLY A 310 6.59 12.05 43.34
C GLY A 310 7.89 11.45 42.79
N ALA A 311 8.72 12.29 42.16
CA ALA A 311 9.96 11.84 41.52
C ALA A 311 11.10 11.51 42.51
N ASN A 312 11.09 12.11 43.70
CA ASN A 312 12.11 11.97 44.74
C ASN A 312 11.48 12.14 46.12
N SER A 313 11.79 11.26 47.09
CA SER A 313 11.29 11.38 48.48
C SER A 313 12.17 10.64 49.50
N ASN A 314 12.04 10.98 50.80
CA ASN A 314 12.75 10.34 51.92
C ASN A 314 11.79 9.63 52.90
N PRO A 315 11.10 8.54 52.48
CA PRO A 315 10.12 7.84 53.30
C PRO A 315 10.70 7.15 54.54
N ASN A 316 9.89 7.06 55.61
CA ASN A 316 10.27 6.40 56.85
C ASN A 316 9.91 4.90 56.83
N PHE A 317 10.81 4.07 56.31
CA PHE A 317 10.70 2.61 56.38
C PHE A 317 10.90 2.04 57.80
N LEU A 318 11.65 2.73 58.67
CA LEU A 318 11.93 2.25 60.03
C LEU A 318 10.66 2.17 60.90
N ALA A 319 9.73 3.10 60.71
CA ALA A 319 8.44 3.11 61.40
C ALA A 319 7.53 1.91 61.05
N LEU A 320 7.74 1.28 59.90
CA LEU A 320 6.99 0.09 59.48
C LEU A 320 7.54 -1.20 60.12
N GLY A 321 8.78 -1.19 60.61
CA GLY A 321 9.43 -2.31 61.31
C GLY A 321 10.26 -3.23 60.40
N THR A 322 10.75 -4.34 60.95
CA THR A 322 11.75 -5.21 60.30
C THR A 322 11.21 -6.00 59.11
N GLY A 323 12.09 -6.36 58.17
CA GLY A 323 11.78 -7.13 56.97
C GLY A 323 12.24 -6.48 55.67
N THR A 324 11.97 -7.15 54.56
CA THR A 324 12.38 -6.76 53.21
C THR A 324 11.23 -6.05 52.49
N TYR A 325 11.49 -4.85 52.00
CA TYR A 325 10.59 -3.98 51.27
C TYR A 325 10.98 -3.97 49.78
N LEU A 326 10.05 -4.36 48.91
CA LEU A 326 10.22 -4.27 47.46
C LEU A 326 9.44 -3.06 46.94
N ILE A 327 10.14 -2.13 46.31
CA ILE A 327 9.61 -0.83 45.89
C ILE A 327 9.53 -0.78 44.36
N TYR A 328 8.32 -0.60 43.83
CA TYR A 328 8.02 -0.52 42.41
C TYR A 328 7.53 0.88 42.05
N LEU A 329 7.83 1.32 40.83
CA LEU A 329 7.36 2.57 40.24
C LEU A 329 6.61 2.29 38.94
N ASN A 330 5.45 2.91 38.80
CA ASN A 330 4.77 3.17 37.54
C ASN A 330 4.89 4.67 37.21
N VAL A 331 5.16 5.01 35.95
CA VAL A 331 5.14 6.39 35.46
C VAL A 331 4.30 6.49 34.20
N THR A 332 3.44 7.51 34.14
CA THR A 332 2.67 7.88 32.95
C THR A 332 2.94 9.33 32.57
N ALA A 333 2.90 9.66 31.28
CA ALA A 333 3.04 11.02 30.77
C ALA A 333 2.31 11.17 29.43
N THR A 334 1.74 12.34 29.16
CA THR A 334 1.00 12.62 27.92
C THR A 334 1.92 12.47 26.71
N ASN A 335 1.52 11.64 25.74
CA ASN A 335 2.26 11.30 24.51
C ASN A 335 3.49 10.37 24.70
N TYR A 336 3.64 9.70 25.84
CA TYR A 336 4.67 8.68 26.07
C TYR A 336 4.05 7.32 26.40
N THR A 337 4.75 6.21 26.15
CA THR A 337 4.34 4.90 26.70
C THR A 337 4.67 4.82 28.19
N ALA A 338 3.76 4.26 28.97
CA ALA A 338 3.93 4.13 30.43
C ALA A 338 5.09 3.20 30.77
N TRP A 339 5.93 3.61 31.72
CA TRP A 339 7.05 2.80 32.21
C TRP A 339 6.70 2.14 33.54
N ASN A 340 7.13 0.90 33.72
CA ASN A 340 6.93 0.13 34.94
C ASN A 340 8.25 -0.50 35.39
N THR A 341 8.49 -0.51 36.70
CA THR A 341 9.63 -1.20 37.31
C THR A 341 9.56 -2.71 37.08
N THR A 342 10.41 -3.22 36.19
CA THR A 342 10.65 -4.66 35.97
C THR A 342 11.59 -5.29 37.00
N THR A 343 12.20 -4.49 37.87
CA THR A 343 13.12 -4.95 38.93
C THR A 343 13.02 -3.99 40.12
N PRO A 344 12.37 -4.38 41.22
CA PRO A 344 12.11 -3.48 42.35
C PRO A 344 13.40 -3.03 43.05
N LEU A 345 13.34 -1.87 43.71
CA LEU A 345 14.37 -1.50 44.67
C LEU A 345 14.14 -2.31 45.97
N THR A 346 15.19 -2.92 46.50
CA THR A 346 15.10 -3.84 47.64
C THR A 346 15.68 -3.19 48.90
N LEU A 347 14.84 -2.81 49.85
CA LEU A 347 15.27 -2.22 51.12
C LEU A 347 15.01 -3.18 52.29
N THR A 348 16.01 -3.45 53.12
CA THR A 348 15.87 -4.33 54.28
C THR A 348 15.98 -3.53 55.58
N VAL A 349 15.00 -3.65 56.46
CA VAL A 349 15.05 -3.11 57.83
C VAL A 349 15.42 -4.23 58.80
N ASP A 350 16.59 -4.13 59.44
CA ASP A 350 17.10 -5.13 60.39
C ASP A 350 16.82 -4.73 61.87
N SER A 351 16.58 -5.76 62.67
CA SER A 351 16.63 -5.77 64.14
C SER A 351 18.00 -5.40 64.72
N GLY A 352 19.10 -5.68 64.01
CA GLY A 352 20.45 -5.27 64.39
C GLY A 352 21.34 -6.40 64.96
N SER A 353 21.21 -7.62 64.44
CA SER A 353 22.10 -8.75 64.80
C SER A 353 22.37 -9.61 63.57
N GLY A 354 23.64 -9.73 63.16
CA GLY A 354 24.03 -10.27 61.85
C GLY A 354 23.66 -11.73 61.60
N GLY A 355 22.47 -11.95 61.04
CA GLY A 355 22.05 -13.24 60.49
C GLY A 355 22.74 -13.56 59.17
N GLN A 356 22.83 -14.85 58.84
CA GLN A 356 23.31 -15.31 57.52
C GLN A 356 22.22 -15.07 56.46
N ASN A 357 22.59 -14.98 55.18
CA ASN A 357 21.61 -14.82 54.10
C ASN A 357 21.18 -16.17 53.53
N VAL A 358 19.89 -16.35 53.26
CA VAL A 358 19.46 -17.40 52.31
C VAL A 358 20.03 -17.03 50.94
N ASN A 359 20.68 -17.98 50.27
CA ASN A 359 21.25 -17.80 48.94
C ASN A 359 20.60 -18.79 47.98
N CYS A 360 19.90 -18.28 46.95
CA CYS A 360 19.29 -19.12 45.92
C CYS A 360 19.85 -18.77 44.53
N ALA A 361 19.84 -19.75 43.63
CA ALA A 361 20.21 -19.61 42.23
C ALA A 361 19.13 -20.23 41.33
N PRO A 362 17.94 -19.59 41.24
CA PRO A 362 16.82 -20.14 40.48
C PRO A 362 17.12 -20.15 38.98
N ARG A 363 16.58 -21.15 38.26
CA ARG A 363 16.84 -21.39 36.83
C ARG A 363 15.64 -22.00 36.11
N LEU A 364 15.63 -21.80 34.79
CA LEU A 364 14.83 -22.52 33.81
C LEU A 364 15.69 -23.61 33.16
N ASN A 365 15.13 -24.82 32.97
CA ASN A 365 15.81 -25.95 32.32
C ASN A 365 17.24 -26.16 32.84
N SER A 366 17.37 -26.18 34.16
CA SER A 366 18.62 -26.32 34.94
C SER A 366 19.62 -25.17 34.87
N THR A 367 19.77 -24.44 33.76
CA THR A 367 20.86 -23.45 33.58
C THR A 367 20.46 -22.08 33.03
N ALA A 368 19.30 -21.95 32.37
CA ALA A 368 18.86 -20.71 31.74
C ALA A 368 18.16 -19.76 32.74
N VAL A 369 18.06 -18.48 32.37
CA VAL A 369 17.23 -17.48 33.07
C VAL A 369 16.09 -16.94 32.22
N SER A 370 16.12 -17.18 30.91
CA SER A 370 15.01 -16.92 29.99
C SER A 370 14.78 -18.11 29.06
N THR A 371 13.55 -18.27 28.55
CA THR A 371 13.22 -19.28 27.53
C THR A 371 12.02 -18.86 26.69
N THR A 372 11.94 -19.33 25.45
CA THR A 372 10.77 -19.15 24.57
C THR A 372 10.21 -20.51 24.20
N ILE A 373 8.90 -20.69 24.35
CA ILE A 373 8.16 -21.90 23.98
C ILE A 373 6.95 -21.53 23.12
N THR A 374 6.54 -22.41 22.22
CA THR A 374 5.25 -22.24 21.52
C THR A 374 4.10 -22.71 22.40
N GLN A 375 2.86 -22.34 22.06
CA GLN A 375 1.67 -22.82 22.78
C GLN A 375 1.49 -24.35 22.75
N SER A 376 2.15 -25.06 21.84
CA SER A 376 2.20 -26.53 21.77
C SER A 376 3.53 -27.14 22.27
N GLY A 377 4.43 -26.33 22.81
CA GLY A 377 5.76 -26.73 23.25
C GLY A 377 5.79 -27.31 24.67
N SER A 378 6.91 -27.97 25.01
CA SER A 378 7.16 -28.46 26.37
C SER A 378 7.33 -27.30 27.35
N ASN A 379 6.59 -27.34 28.46
CA ASN A 379 6.76 -26.38 29.55
C ASN A 379 8.14 -26.55 30.23
N PRO A 380 8.82 -25.45 30.62
CA PRO A 380 10.14 -25.50 31.23
C PRO A 380 10.13 -26.05 32.66
N LEU A 381 11.25 -26.65 33.05
CA LEU A 381 11.57 -26.98 34.44
C LEU A 381 12.02 -25.70 35.16
N VAL A 382 11.37 -25.35 36.28
CA VAL A 382 11.73 -24.24 37.16
C VAL A 382 12.38 -24.80 38.43
N THR A 383 13.60 -24.36 38.75
CA THR A 383 14.33 -24.74 39.98
C THR A 383 14.73 -23.52 40.80
N SER A 384 15.03 -23.71 42.10
CA SER A 384 15.40 -22.63 43.04
C SER A 384 16.87 -22.63 43.48
N SER A 385 17.46 -23.80 43.69
CA SER A 385 18.83 -24.00 44.20
C SER A 385 19.14 -23.20 45.49
N CYS A 386 18.23 -23.22 46.47
CA CYS A 386 18.39 -22.49 47.74
C CYS A 386 19.30 -23.19 48.78
N ILE A 387 20.12 -22.38 49.46
CA ILE A 387 20.92 -22.74 50.63
C ILE A 387 20.52 -21.79 51.78
N PRO A 388 20.18 -22.29 52.98
CA PRO A 388 20.06 -23.71 53.33
C PRO A 388 18.87 -24.38 52.62
N SER A 389 18.95 -25.70 52.41
CA SER A 389 17.98 -26.46 51.62
C SER A 389 16.59 -26.61 52.28
N ASN A 390 16.47 -26.26 53.56
CA ASN A 390 15.20 -26.21 54.29
C ASN A 390 14.46 -24.86 54.15
N ALA A 391 14.88 -23.97 53.25
CA ALA A 391 14.17 -22.73 52.98
C ALA A 391 12.73 -22.98 52.47
N VAL A 392 11.77 -22.24 52.99
CA VAL A 392 10.37 -22.23 52.51
C VAL A 392 10.30 -21.38 51.25
N HIS A 393 9.74 -21.92 50.18
CA HIS A 393 9.69 -21.31 48.85
C HIS A 393 8.31 -20.70 48.58
N SER A 394 8.28 -19.44 48.14
CA SER A 394 7.09 -18.76 47.62
C SER A 394 7.40 -18.18 46.25
N TRP A 395 6.59 -18.52 45.25
CA TRP A 395 6.74 -18.06 43.88
C TRP A 395 5.64 -17.08 43.52
N SER A 396 5.97 -16.04 42.77
CA SER A 396 5.00 -15.11 42.17
C SER A 396 5.29 -14.93 40.69
N VAL A 397 4.24 -14.81 39.88
CA VAL A 397 4.35 -14.67 38.43
C VAL A 397 3.56 -13.45 37.97
N PHE A 398 4.15 -12.69 37.07
CA PHE A 398 3.49 -11.58 36.39
C PHE A 398 3.47 -11.89 34.89
N LYS A 399 2.28 -11.93 34.30
CA LYS A 399 2.07 -12.03 32.86
C LYS A 399 1.90 -10.61 32.31
N ASP A 400 2.81 -10.17 31.45
CA ASP A 400 2.77 -8.85 30.80
C ASP A 400 2.58 -7.69 31.82
N GLY A 401 3.13 -7.86 33.04
CA GLY A 401 3.01 -6.92 34.16
C GLY A 401 1.85 -7.17 35.15
N VAL A 402 0.93 -8.09 34.85
CA VAL A 402 -0.25 -8.40 35.68
C VAL A 402 -0.03 -9.66 36.52
N PRO A 403 -0.29 -9.67 37.85
CA PRO A 403 -0.16 -10.88 38.67
C PRO A 403 -1.02 -12.05 38.18
N ILE A 404 -0.45 -13.25 38.13
CA ILE A 404 -1.14 -14.48 37.71
C ILE A 404 -0.67 -15.70 38.53
N VAL A 405 -1.55 -16.69 38.69
CA VAL A 405 -1.21 -18.01 39.24
C VAL A 405 -0.97 -18.99 38.10
N ILE A 406 0.24 -19.56 38.00
CA ILE A 406 0.54 -20.63 37.04
C ILE A 406 0.41 -21.99 37.73
N SER A 407 -0.46 -22.84 37.18
CA SER A 407 -0.70 -24.18 37.74
C SER A 407 0.57 -25.02 37.76
N GLY A 408 0.85 -25.67 38.91
CA GLY A 408 2.02 -26.52 39.14
C GLY A 408 3.28 -25.81 39.65
N LEU A 409 3.36 -24.48 39.65
CA LEU A 409 4.55 -23.76 40.14
C LEU A 409 4.64 -23.80 41.66
N SER A 410 5.53 -24.64 42.21
CA SER A 410 5.69 -24.79 43.66
C SER A 410 7.04 -25.40 44.06
N GLY A 411 7.41 -25.26 45.33
CA GLY A 411 8.57 -25.93 45.92
C GLY A 411 9.93 -25.51 45.33
N PRO A 412 10.98 -26.33 45.50
CA PRO A 412 12.33 -26.05 44.99
C PRO A 412 12.55 -26.48 43.52
N SER A 413 11.62 -27.26 42.95
CA SER A 413 11.70 -27.80 41.58
C SER A 413 10.29 -28.18 41.09
N SER A 414 9.86 -27.67 39.94
CA SER A 414 8.55 -28.00 39.33
C SER A 414 8.51 -27.73 37.81
N THR A 415 7.58 -28.36 37.08
CA THR A 415 7.30 -28.11 35.65
C THR A 415 5.92 -27.47 35.47
N PRO A 416 5.78 -26.15 35.71
CA PRO A 416 4.50 -25.44 35.69
C PRO A 416 3.92 -25.23 34.29
N ASN A 417 2.59 -25.14 34.19
CA ASN A 417 1.87 -25.06 32.92
C ASN A 417 1.72 -23.63 32.37
N PHE A 418 2.79 -23.09 31.77
CA PHE A 418 2.77 -21.80 31.07
C PHE A 418 1.98 -21.83 29.76
N THR A 419 2.08 -22.91 28.97
CA THR A 419 1.32 -23.03 27.70
C THR A 419 -0.19 -22.98 27.91
N GLY A 420 -0.70 -23.59 29.00
CA GLY A 420 -2.09 -23.51 29.43
C GLY A 420 -2.54 -22.12 29.92
N ALA A 421 -1.61 -21.23 30.28
CA ALA A 421 -1.91 -19.81 30.59
C ALA A 421 -1.98 -18.92 29.31
N GLY A 422 -1.66 -19.50 28.14
CA GLY A 422 -1.76 -18.85 26.83
C GLY A 422 -0.58 -17.94 26.48
N LEU A 423 -0.68 -17.26 25.34
CA LEU A 423 0.38 -16.41 24.79
C LEU A 423 0.70 -15.21 25.71
N GLY A 424 1.97 -14.78 25.75
CA GLY A 424 2.45 -13.62 26.53
C GLY A 424 3.83 -13.86 27.17
N THR A 425 4.36 -12.85 27.87
CA THR A 425 5.64 -12.92 28.58
C THR A 425 5.41 -13.03 30.09
N TYR A 426 6.01 -14.05 30.70
CA TYR A 426 5.85 -14.38 32.12
C TYR A 426 7.14 -14.11 32.89
N GLN A 427 7.09 -13.20 33.85
CA GLN A 427 8.18 -12.88 34.78
C GLN A 427 7.95 -13.61 36.10
N VAL A 428 8.88 -14.49 36.48
CA VAL A 428 8.77 -15.41 37.60
C VAL A 428 9.77 -15.04 38.69
N TYR A 429 9.28 -14.73 39.88
CA TYR A 429 10.08 -14.33 41.04
C TYR A 429 9.99 -15.38 42.15
N LEU A 430 11.11 -15.64 42.82
CA LEU A 430 11.20 -16.49 44.02
C LEU A 430 11.48 -15.63 45.26
N THR A 431 10.69 -15.83 46.30
CA THR A 431 11.02 -15.47 47.68
C THR A 431 11.31 -16.75 48.46
N ALA A 432 12.43 -16.82 49.19
CA ALA A 432 12.79 -17.98 50.00
C ALA A 432 13.27 -17.58 51.40
N ALA A 433 12.76 -18.23 52.45
CA ALA A 433 13.04 -17.87 53.83
C ALA A 433 13.38 -19.10 54.70
N ALA A 434 14.33 -18.96 55.62
CA ALA A 434 14.72 -19.99 56.58
C ALA A 434 14.91 -19.37 57.98
N SER A 435 14.61 -20.15 59.03
CA SER A 435 14.73 -19.65 60.42
C SER A 435 16.18 -19.31 60.76
N GLY A 436 16.42 -18.10 61.26
CA GLY A 436 17.77 -17.57 61.55
C GLY A 436 18.51 -16.98 60.34
N TYR A 437 17.88 -16.91 59.16
CA TYR A 437 18.47 -16.34 57.96
C TYR A 437 17.65 -15.16 57.42
N ASN A 438 18.33 -14.19 56.80
CA ASN A 438 17.67 -13.16 55.99
C ASN A 438 17.05 -13.78 54.73
N ALA A 439 15.80 -13.43 54.43
CA ALA A 439 15.08 -13.99 53.29
C ALA A 439 15.68 -13.55 51.94
N TYR A 440 15.80 -14.51 51.04
CA TYR A 440 16.17 -14.29 49.64
C TYR A 440 14.96 -13.80 48.85
N VAL A 441 15.18 -12.85 47.94
CA VAL A 441 14.27 -12.52 46.84
C VAL A 441 15.09 -12.49 45.55
N THR A 442 14.57 -13.05 44.47
CA THR A 442 15.18 -12.93 43.13
C THR A 442 15.40 -11.47 42.75
N PRO A 443 16.66 -11.02 42.53
CA PRO A 443 16.92 -9.65 42.07
C PRO A 443 16.54 -9.45 40.59
N TRP A 444 16.42 -10.53 39.82
CA TRP A 444 15.94 -10.54 38.44
C TRP A 444 14.97 -11.71 38.28
N PRO A 445 13.81 -11.52 37.61
CA PRO A 445 12.89 -12.63 37.35
C PRO A 445 13.49 -13.65 36.37
N LEU A 446 13.00 -14.88 36.41
CA LEU A 446 13.11 -15.79 35.26
C LEU A 446 12.05 -15.39 34.22
N GLU A 447 12.39 -15.45 32.94
CA GLU A 447 11.47 -15.06 31.84
C GLU A 447 11.03 -16.28 31.02
N VAL A 448 9.72 -16.49 30.88
CA VAL A 448 9.15 -17.47 29.96
C VAL A 448 8.29 -16.73 28.95
N VAL A 449 8.62 -16.82 27.67
CA VAL A 449 7.81 -16.27 26.57
C VAL A 449 7.01 -17.41 25.94
N VAL A 450 5.68 -17.30 25.95
CA VAL A 450 4.80 -18.21 25.22
C VAL A 450 4.37 -17.54 23.92
N SER A 451 4.94 -17.97 22.80
CA SER A 451 4.68 -17.40 21.48
C SER A 451 3.67 -18.21 20.67
N ALA A 452 2.98 -17.54 19.75
CA ALA A 452 2.26 -18.22 18.68
C ALA A 452 3.28 -18.85 17.74
N THR A 453 2.97 -20.04 17.20
CA THR A 453 3.73 -20.62 16.10
C THR A 453 3.64 -19.67 14.90
N ALA A 454 4.78 -19.17 14.41
CA ALA A 454 4.79 -18.37 13.20
C ALA A 454 4.21 -19.20 12.04
N SER A 455 3.27 -18.62 11.28
CA SER A 455 2.75 -19.27 10.08
C SER A 455 3.91 -19.42 9.08
N PRO A 456 4.19 -20.62 8.54
CA PRO A 456 5.15 -20.81 7.45
C PRO A 456 4.65 -20.21 6.12
N TYR A 457 3.52 -19.50 6.14
CA TYR A 457 2.82 -18.98 4.97
C TYR A 457 2.56 -17.48 5.07
N ARG A 458 2.74 -16.77 3.96
CA ARG A 458 2.44 -15.34 3.79
C ARG A 458 1.19 -15.20 2.90
N PRO A 459 0.07 -14.66 3.42
CA PRO A 459 -1.14 -14.50 2.62
C PRO A 459 -0.95 -13.43 1.54
N MET A 460 -1.49 -13.69 0.36
CA MET A 460 -1.41 -12.84 -0.83
C MET A 460 -2.81 -12.54 -1.36
N SER A 461 -3.00 -11.32 -1.87
CA SER A 461 -4.25 -10.90 -2.51
C SER A 461 -3.94 -10.03 -3.73
N ILE A 462 -4.28 -10.51 -4.92
CA ILE A 462 -4.15 -9.77 -6.18
C ILE A 462 -5.54 -9.29 -6.61
N GLN A 463 -5.67 -8.00 -6.92
CA GLN A 463 -6.85 -7.44 -7.57
C GLN A 463 -6.46 -6.90 -8.95
N LYS A 464 -7.14 -7.38 -9.99
CA LYS A 464 -6.91 -6.99 -11.39
C LYS A 464 -8.24 -6.66 -12.06
N VAL A 465 -8.42 -5.40 -12.46
CA VAL A 465 -9.48 -5.03 -13.40
C VAL A 465 -9.03 -5.40 -14.81
N VAL A 466 -9.82 -6.23 -15.49
CA VAL A 466 -9.64 -6.55 -16.91
C VAL A 466 -10.13 -5.36 -17.72
N GLN A 467 -9.21 -4.76 -18.47
CA GLN A 467 -9.45 -3.62 -19.34
C GLN A 467 -9.61 -4.07 -20.78
N ALA A 468 -10.20 -3.23 -21.63
CA ALA A 468 -10.22 -3.48 -23.07
C ALA A 468 -8.81 -3.62 -23.64
N THR A 469 -7.84 -2.90 -23.07
CA THR A 469 -6.42 -2.94 -23.46
C THR A 469 -5.64 -4.16 -22.99
N ASP A 470 -6.23 -5.06 -22.17
CA ASP A 470 -5.59 -6.34 -21.87
C ASP A 470 -5.51 -7.27 -23.10
N ASN A 471 -6.12 -6.90 -24.23
CA ASN A 471 -5.95 -7.55 -25.53
C ASN A 471 -4.60 -7.21 -26.24
N LYS A 472 -3.73 -6.40 -25.65
CA LYS A 472 -2.48 -5.95 -26.27
C LYS A 472 -1.33 -6.94 -26.06
N VAL A 473 -0.49 -7.09 -27.10
CA VAL A 473 0.79 -7.79 -27.00
C VAL A 473 1.91 -7.03 -27.69
N ASP A 474 3.07 -6.94 -27.04
CA ASP A 474 4.33 -6.55 -27.65
C ASP A 474 5.08 -7.82 -28.03
N ILE A 475 5.56 -7.93 -29.27
CA ILE A 475 6.31 -9.09 -29.76
C ILE A 475 7.75 -8.67 -30.06
N VAL A 476 8.72 -9.41 -29.54
CA VAL A 476 10.14 -9.24 -29.87
C VAL A 476 10.61 -10.48 -30.61
N VAL A 477 10.99 -10.32 -31.87
CA VAL A 477 11.63 -11.37 -32.66
C VAL A 477 13.14 -11.23 -32.49
N VAL A 478 13.77 -12.27 -31.96
CA VAL A 478 15.23 -12.39 -31.87
C VAL A 478 15.65 -13.32 -33.01
N VAL A 479 16.26 -12.73 -34.03
CA VAL A 479 16.68 -13.39 -35.27
C VAL A 479 18.16 -13.73 -35.14
N ASP A 480 18.51 -15.00 -35.26
CA ASP A 480 19.91 -15.37 -35.37
C ASP A 480 20.46 -15.06 -36.77
N ASP A 481 21.42 -14.14 -36.89
CA ASP A 481 22.02 -13.73 -38.16
C ASP A 481 23.44 -14.31 -38.39
N SER A 482 23.73 -15.43 -37.72
CA SER A 482 24.81 -16.37 -38.06
C SER A 482 24.70 -16.88 -39.51
N ASN A 483 25.80 -17.40 -40.07
CA ASN A 483 25.86 -17.80 -41.49
C ASN A 483 24.97 -19.00 -41.85
N SER A 484 24.70 -19.90 -40.90
CA SER A 484 23.84 -21.07 -41.06
C SER A 484 22.36 -20.69 -41.22
N MET A 485 21.94 -19.59 -40.58
CA MET A 485 20.52 -19.31 -40.30
C MET A 485 19.73 -18.65 -41.43
N LEU A 486 20.35 -18.26 -42.55
CA LEU A 486 19.64 -17.63 -43.68
C LEU A 486 18.43 -18.44 -44.21
N PRO A 487 18.49 -19.77 -44.41
CA PRO A 487 17.35 -20.55 -44.88
C PRO A 487 16.21 -20.58 -43.84
N GLU A 488 16.56 -20.72 -42.57
CA GLU A 488 15.65 -20.83 -41.43
C GLU A 488 14.92 -19.49 -41.17
N ASN A 489 15.66 -18.37 -41.19
CA ASN A 489 15.11 -17.03 -41.15
C ASN A 489 14.17 -16.75 -42.34
N THR A 490 14.49 -17.25 -43.53
CA THR A 490 13.63 -17.14 -44.72
C THR A 490 12.32 -17.91 -44.53
N LYS A 491 12.38 -19.16 -44.04
CA LYS A 491 11.18 -19.95 -43.68
C LYS A 491 10.30 -19.23 -42.65
N LEU A 492 10.90 -18.55 -41.67
CA LEU A 492 10.16 -17.76 -40.69
C LEU A 492 9.47 -16.55 -41.35
N ALA A 493 10.20 -15.77 -42.16
CA ALA A 493 9.69 -14.57 -42.82
C ALA A 493 8.45 -14.81 -43.68
N GLU A 494 8.45 -15.89 -44.48
CA GLU A 494 7.31 -16.30 -45.31
C GLU A 494 6.01 -16.54 -44.50
N ARG A 495 6.14 -16.85 -43.22
CA ARG A 495 5.07 -17.42 -42.38
C ARG A 495 4.57 -16.44 -41.33
N LEU A 496 5.39 -15.45 -40.97
CA LEU A 496 5.00 -14.37 -40.06
C LEU A 496 3.77 -13.58 -40.54
N GLN A 497 3.51 -13.48 -41.86
CA GLN A 497 2.27 -12.87 -42.36
C GLN A 497 1.02 -13.61 -41.86
N GLY A 498 1.01 -14.95 -41.92
CA GLY A 498 -0.11 -15.77 -41.43
C GLY A 498 -0.31 -15.60 -39.93
N PHE A 499 0.79 -15.67 -39.17
CA PHE A 499 0.81 -15.45 -37.73
C PHE A 499 0.24 -14.09 -37.31
N VAL A 500 0.61 -12.99 -37.98
CA VAL A 500 0.07 -11.66 -37.63
C VAL A 500 -1.37 -11.46 -38.11
N ASN A 501 -1.75 -12.06 -39.25
CA ASN A 501 -3.15 -12.07 -39.70
C ASN A 501 -4.05 -12.79 -38.68
N ASP A 502 -3.59 -13.90 -38.10
CA ASP A 502 -4.30 -14.62 -37.04
C ASP A 502 -4.47 -13.77 -35.77
N LEU A 503 -3.42 -13.05 -35.34
CA LEU A 503 -3.48 -12.14 -34.20
C LEU A 503 -4.47 -10.98 -34.44
N THR A 504 -4.40 -10.34 -35.62
CA THR A 504 -5.37 -9.30 -36.00
C THR A 504 -6.80 -9.83 -36.01
N THR A 505 -7.01 -11.02 -36.59
CA THR A 505 -8.33 -11.69 -36.64
C THR A 505 -8.84 -12.09 -35.25
N SER A 506 -7.93 -12.37 -34.31
CA SER A 506 -8.24 -12.63 -32.90
C SER A 506 -8.55 -11.35 -32.09
N GLY A 507 -8.54 -10.17 -32.72
CA GLY A 507 -8.81 -8.89 -32.06
C GLY A 507 -7.66 -8.40 -31.16
N ILE A 508 -6.44 -8.87 -31.39
CA ILE A 508 -5.26 -8.54 -30.59
C ILE A 508 -4.58 -7.28 -31.14
N ASP A 509 -4.38 -6.27 -30.28
CA ASP A 509 -3.58 -5.09 -30.59
C ASP A 509 -2.09 -5.43 -30.44
N TRP A 510 -1.49 -5.93 -31.52
CA TRP A 510 -0.07 -6.31 -31.56
C TRP A 510 0.83 -5.19 -32.11
N GLN A 511 2.06 -5.13 -31.58
CA GLN A 511 3.20 -4.45 -32.20
C GLN A 511 4.42 -5.38 -32.17
N ILE A 512 5.32 -5.29 -33.17
CA ILE A 512 6.51 -6.15 -33.28
C ILE A 512 7.78 -5.31 -33.43
N CYS A 513 8.81 -5.68 -32.69
CA CYS A 513 10.20 -5.25 -32.91
C CYS A 513 11.08 -6.46 -33.21
N ALA A 514 12.17 -6.24 -33.94
CA ALA A 514 13.18 -7.27 -34.20
C ALA A 514 14.55 -6.85 -33.66
N THR A 515 15.33 -7.81 -33.21
CA THR A 515 16.76 -7.67 -32.85
C THR A 515 17.51 -8.93 -33.29
N VAL A 516 18.84 -8.90 -33.24
CA VAL A 516 19.70 -10.01 -33.66
C VAL A 516 20.60 -10.56 -32.56
N THR A 517 21.24 -11.71 -32.82
CA THR A 517 22.07 -12.49 -31.88
C THR A 517 23.52 -12.04 -31.72
N HIS A 518 24.00 -11.01 -32.43
CA HIS A 518 25.33 -10.43 -32.23
C HIS A 518 25.29 -8.91 -31.94
N ASP A 519 26.37 -8.35 -31.39
CA ASP A 519 26.43 -6.93 -31.05
C ASP A 519 26.61 -6.02 -32.29
N GLN A 520 25.89 -4.90 -32.25
CA GLN A 520 25.72 -4.00 -33.39
C GLN A 520 26.51 -2.71 -33.22
N VAL A 521 27.26 -2.30 -34.24
CA VAL A 521 27.91 -0.99 -34.28
C VAL A 521 26.84 0.11 -34.39
N SER A 522 26.77 0.99 -33.40
CA SER A 522 26.02 2.24 -33.49
C SER A 522 26.85 3.40 -32.93
N SER A 523 26.91 4.52 -33.66
CA SER A 523 27.73 5.69 -33.29
C SER A 523 29.18 5.37 -32.89
N GLY A 524 29.77 4.32 -33.49
CA GLY A 524 31.15 3.87 -33.21
C GLY A 524 31.34 3.00 -31.97
N ASN A 525 30.27 2.58 -31.29
CA ASN A 525 30.31 1.66 -30.14
C ASN A 525 29.50 0.39 -30.45
N MET A 526 29.84 -0.73 -29.80
CA MET A 526 29.09 -1.98 -29.91
C MET A 526 27.91 -2.01 -28.92
N TYR A 527 26.76 -2.50 -29.36
CA TYR A 527 25.55 -2.63 -28.55
C TYR A 527 24.80 -3.92 -28.83
N TRP A 528 24.54 -4.69 -27.77
CA TRP A 528 23.63 -5.83 -27.79
C TRP A 528 22.17 -5.37 -27.87
N GLY A 529 21.31 -6.11 -28.57
CA GLY A 529 19.88 -5.85 -28.51
C GLY A 529 19.37 -4.57 -29.22
N LEU A 530 20.09 -4.05 -30.23
CA LEU A 530 19.58 -2.92 -31.01
C LEU A 530 18.41 -3.34 -31.91
N SER A 531 17.34 -2.53 -31.91
CA SER A 531 16.16 -2.77 -32.73
C SER A 531 16.47 -2.57 -34.23
N ARG A 532 16.15 -3.57 -35.05
CA ARG A 532 16.24 -3.51 -36.52
C ARG A 532 15.05 -2.70 -37.09
N ASN A 533 15.28 -1.94 -38.15
CA ASN A 533 14.21 -1.28 -38.91
C ASN A 533 13.45 -2.31 -39.76
N TRP A 534 12.13 -2.21 -39.78
CA TRP A 534 11.29 -2.95 -40.71
C TRP A 534 11.41 -2.34 -42.11
N VAL A 535 11.96 -3.11 -43.05
CA VAL A 535 12.15 -2.68 -44.44
C VAL A 535 10.79 -2.59 -45.15
N SER A 536 10.65 -1.64 -46.07
CA SER A 536 9.38 -1.29 -46.73
C SER A 536 8.27 -0.75 -45.81
N TYR A 537 8.44 -0.76 -44.49
CA TYR A 537 7.47 -0.21 -43.54
C TYR A 537 7.57 1.32 -43.44
N THR A 538 6.42 1.98 -43.60
CA THR A 538 6.27 3.45 -43.62
C THR A 538 5.78 4.04 -42.30
N GLY A 539 5.58 3.22 -41.27
CA GLY A 539 5.17 3.68 -39.94
C GLY A 539 6.33 4.22 -39.11
N THR A 540 5.98 5.05 -38.11
CA THR A 540 6.94 5.71 -37.22
C THR A 540 6.78 5.21 -35.77
N PRO A 541 7.88 4.85 -35.06
CA PRO A 541 9.23 4.65 -35.60
C PRO A 541 9.32 3.36 -36.46
N GLN A 542 10.27 3.32 -37.40
CA GLN A 542 10.37 2.22 -38.39
C GLN A 542 10.74 0.86 -37.79
N TRP A 543 11.25 0.81 -36.55
CA TRP A 543 11.56 -0.44 -35.85
C TRP A 543 10.37 -1.02 -35.05
N VAL A 544 9.21 -0.33 -35.00
CA VAL A 544 7.97 -0.83 -34.36
C VAL A 544 6.89 -1.08 -35.41
N LEU A 545 6.81 -2.30 -35.92
CA LEU A 545 5.73 -2.76 -36.81
C LEU A 545 4.42 -2.82 -36.01
N ARG A 546 3.30 -2.44 -36.63
CA ARG A 546 1.99 -2.34 -35.96
C ARG A 546 0.90 -3.10 -36.71
N SER A 547 -0.18 -3.43 -36.00
CA SER A 547 -1.35 -4.15 -36.49
C SER A 547 -2.07 -3.54 -37.71
N ASN A 548 -1.76 -2.29 -38.06
CA ASN A 548 -2.25 -1.59 -39.26
C ASN A 548 -1.25 -1.55 -40.43
N ALA A 549 -0.16 -2.33 -40.39
CA ALA A 549 0.83 -2.39 -41.46
C ALA A 549 0.26 -3.01 -42.75
N ASN A 550 0.39 -2.30 -43.87
CA ASN A 550 0.09 -2.83 -45.20
C ASN A 550 1.19 -3.79 -45.64
N ASP A 551 0.81 -4.89 -46.30
CA ASP A 551 1.69 -5.95 -46.78
C ASP A 551 2.79 -6.42 -45.79
N PRO A 552 2.42 -7.08 -44.67
CA PRO A 552 3.39 -7.63 -43.74
C PRO A 552 4.33 -8.67 -44.38
N TYR A 553 3.92 -9.37 -45.46
CA TYR A 553 4.75 -10.37 -46.12
C TYR A 553 6.00 -9.76 -46.74
N THR A 554 5.81 -8.72 -47.56
CA THR A 554 6.92 -7.96 -48.16
C THR A 554 7.78 -7.29 -47.10
N ILE A 555 7.18 -6.80 -46.00
CA ILE A 555 7.93 -6.23 -44.87
C ILE A 555 8.82 -7.30 -44.19
N PHE A 556 8.28 -8.46 -43.80
CA PHE A 556 9.07 -9.51 -43.14
C PHE A 556 10.18 -10.05 -44.03
N THR A 557 9.86 -10.39 -45.29
CA THR A 557 10.83 -10.95 -46.24
C THR A 557 11.94 -9.96 -46.61
N ASN A 558 11.61 -8.69 -46.90
CA ASN A 558 12.64 -7.68 -47.15
C ASN A 558 13.46 -7.35 -45.90
N THR A 559 12.89 -7.45 -44.69
CA THR A 559 13.63 -7.19 -43.44
C THR A 559 14.64 -8.31 -43.16
N ILE A 560 14.27 -9.58 -43.30
CA ILE A 560 15.22 -10.69 -43.19
C ILE A 560 16.29 -10.61 -44.29
N ALA A 561 15.93 -10.30 -45.54
CA ALA A 561 16.90 -10.13 -46.62
C ALA A 561 17.89 -8.96 -46.39
N ALA A 562 17.49 -7.92 -45.63
CA ALA A 562 18.35 -6.80 -45.27
C ALA A 562 19.15 -6.99 -43.97
N ILE A 563 18.69 -7.86 -43.07
CA ILE A 563 19.49 -8.36 -41.95
C ILE A 563 20.59 -9.29 -42.50
N GLY A 564 20.26 -10.14 -43.48
CA GLY A 564 21.21 -11.06 -44.07
C GLY A 564 21.61 -12.18 -43.12
N ALA A 565 22.84 -12.67 -43.29
CA ALA A 565 23.45 -13.73 -42.49
C ALA A 565 24.98 -13.70 -42.67
N GLY A 566 25.74 -14.20 -41.68
CA GLY A 566 27.18 -14.43 -41.81
C GLY A 566 28.03 -13.17 -41.82
N TRP A 567 27.71 -12.21 -40.94
CA TRP A 567 28.54 -11.04 -40.71
C TRP A 567 29.85 -11.42 -40.00
N ALA A 568 30.86 -10.56 -40.07
CA ALA A 568 32.12 -10.81 -39.38
C ALA A 568 31.94 -10.72 -37.85
N ASN A 569 32.41 -11.74 -37.13
CA ASN A 569 32.27 -11.91 -35.67
C ASN A 569 30.82 -12.24 -35.21
N THR A 570 29.99 -12.92 -36.02
CA THR A 570 28.72 -13.46 -35.52
C THR A 570 28.90 -14.59 -34.51
N ASP A 571 30.05 -15.27 -34.56
CA ASP A 571 30.53 -16.48 -33.85
C ASP A 571 30.48 -16.45 -32.29
N ASP A 572 29.68 -15.56 -31.70
CA ASP A 572 29.31 -15.49 -30.30
C ASP A 572 27.81 -15.16 -30.17
N GLU A 573 26.99 -16.03 -30.76
CA GLU A 573 25.54 -15.95 -30.85
C GLU A 573 24.88 -15.94 -29.45
N ARG A 574 24.13 -14.88 -29.12
CA ARG A 574 23.52 -14.69 -27.79
C ARG A 574 22.08 -14.12 -27.83
N PRO A 575 21.08 -14.94 -28.19
CA PRO A 575 19.68 -14.53 -28.19
C PRO A 575 19.14 -14.02 -26.84
N LEU A 576 19.60 -14.53 -25.69
CA LEU A 576 19.15 -14.06 -24.38
C LEU A 576 19.76 -12.71 -24.03
N LYS A 577 21.08 -12.53 -24.21
CA LYS A 577 21.74 -11.23 -24.00
C LYS A 577 21.16 -10.15 -24.91
N ALA A 578 20.89 -10.47 -26.18
CA ALA A 578 20.22 -9.58 -27.12
C ALA A 578 18.82 -9.17 -26.63
N ALA A 579 17.99 -10.13 -26.20
CA ALA A 579 16.67 -9.85 -25.64
C ALA A 579 16.74 -8.99 -24.36
N PHE A 580 17.73 -9.24 -23.49
CA PHE A 580 17.97 -8.53 -22.23
C PHE A 580 18.25 -7.04 -22.47
N PHE A 581 19.19 -6.70 -23.35
CA PHE A 581 19.48 -5.31 -23.66
C PHE A 581 18.41 -4.63 -24.52
N HIS A 582 17.76 -5.35 -25.44
CA HIS A 582 16.61 -4.80 -26.17
C HIS A 582 15.48 -4.37 -25.21
N ALA A 583 15.28 -5.11 -24.10
CA ALA A 583 14.35 -4.71 -23.04
C ALA A 583 14.85 -3.50 -22.23
N GLU A 584 16.14 -3.47 -21.87
CA GLU A 584 16.76 -2.33 -21.17
C GLU A 584 16.66 -1.03 -21.98
N TYR A 585 16.74 -1.11 -23.32
CA TYR A 585 16.63 0.02 -24.23
C TYR A 585 15.19 0.45 -24.54
N ASN A 586 14.17 -0.05 -23.82
CA ASN A 586 12.78 0.41 -23.97
C ASN A 586 12.58 1.95 -23.95
N PRO A 587 13.29 2.74 -23.10
CA PRO A 587 13.19 4.21 -23.13
C PRO A 587 13.57 4.86 -24.47
N TYR A 588 14.29 4.13 -25.33
CA TYR A 588 14.74 4.59 -26.65
C TYR A 588 13.98 3.90 -27.80
N ASN A 589 13.75 2.59 -27.72
CA ASN A 589 13.08 1.84 -28.78
C ASN A 589 11.54 1.86 -28.71
N THR A 590 10.93 2.14 -27.55
CA THR A 590 9.47 2.18 -27.34
C THR A 590 8.73 0.87 -27.68
N CYS A 591 9.46 -0.25 -27.75
CA CYS A 591 8.93 -1.55 -28.14
C CYS A 591 8.01 -2.19 -27.10
N TYR A 592 8.02 -1.71 -25.84
CA TYR A 592 7.30 -2.34 -24.74
C TYR A 592 6.28 -1.37 -24.13
N ARG A 593 4.99 -1.71 -24.28
CA ARG A 593 3.86 -0.96 -23.72
C ARG A 593 3.56 -1.47 -22.31
N ASN A 594 3.31 -0.57 -21.37
CA ASN A 594 3.07 -0.94 -19.96
C ASN A 594 1.76 -1.72 -19.74
N ASP A 595 0.78 -1.62 -20.64
CA ASP A 595 -0.51 -2.31 -20.54
C ASP A 595 -0.64 -3.59 -21.40
N ALA A 596 0.39 -3.91 -22.19
CA ALA A 596 0.43 -5.10 -23.04
C ALA A 596 1.08 -6.31 -22.36
N ALA A 597 0.79 -7.53 -22.82
CA ALA A 597 1.69 -8.66 -22.63
C ALA A 597 3.00 -8.47 -23.41
N LEU A 598 4.04 -9.22 -23.05
CA LEU A 598 5.26 -9.38 -23.84
C LEU A 598 5.38 -10.83 -24.30
N SER A 599 5.46 -11.04 -25.61
CA SER A 599 5.88 -12.29 -26.21
C SER A 599 7.27 -12.13 -26.81
N VAL A 600 8.15 -13.11 -26.61
CA VAL A 600 9.42 -13.20 -27.33
C VAL A 600 9.37 -14.42 -28.24
N LEU A 601 9.95 -14.31 -29.43
CA LEU A 601 10.18 -15.39 -30.38
C LEU A 601 11.69 -15.42 -30.65
N MET A 602 12.36 -16.49 -30.22
CA MET A 602 13.77 -16.74 -30.49
C MET A 602 13.90 -17.82 -31.56
N LEU A 603 14.73 -17.61 -32.58
CA LEU A 603 15.08 -18.59 -33.60
C LEU A 603 16.61 -18.66 -33.71
N SER A 604 17.20 -19.83 -33.48
CA SER A 604 18.66 -20.09 -33.51
C SER A 604 18.92 -21.59 -33.72
N ASP A 605 20.00 -21.95 -34.42
CA ASP A 605 20.48 -23.34 -34.55
C ASP A 605 21.50 -23.74 -33.48
N GLU A 606 21.85 -22.83 -32.57
CA GLU A 606 22.73 -23.08 -31.42
C GLU A 606 22.04 -22.74 -30.07
N ASP A 607 22.79 -22.82 -28.96
CA ASP A 607 22.38 -22.29 -27.66
C ASP A 607 23.07 -20.95 -27.34
N GLU A 608 22.75 -20.32 -26.21
CA GLU A 608 23.42 -19.09 -25.79
C GLU A 608 24.96 -19.29 -25.71
N ARG A 609 25.73 -18.49 -26.46
CA ARG A 609 27.17 -18.66 -26.68
C ARG A 609 27.54 -20.04 -27.23
N SER A 610 26.83 -20.49 -28.27
CA SER A 610 26.94 -21.81 -28.92
C SER A 610 26.53 -22.99 -28.05
N VAL A 611 27.22 -23.21 -26.92
CA VAL A 611 27.09 -24.42 -26.08
C VAL A 611 26.32 -24.23 -24.77
N GLY A 612 25.72 -23.06 -24.51
CA GLY A 612 25.03 -22.79 -23.25
C GLY A 612 25.96 -22.83 -22.02
N GLY A 613 27.28 -22.75 -22.25
CA GLY A 613 28.33 -22.96 -21.26
C GLY A 613 28.64 -24.43 -20.91
N ASP A 614 28.10 -25.42 -21.64
CA ASP A 614 28.36 -26.84 -21.37
C ASP A 614 29.66 -27.34 -22.03
N PRO A 615 30.70 -27.74 -21.25
CA PRO A 615 31.92 -28.34 -21.80
C PRO A 615 31.68 -29.70 -22.48
N GLY A 616 30.54 -30.36 -22.25
CA GLY A 616 30.16 -31.61 -22.89
C GLY A 616 29.56 -31.46 -24.30
N ALA A 617 29.16 -30.25 -24.70
CA ALA A 617 28.56 -29.96 -26.01
C ALA A 617 29.56 -29.42 -27.05
N VAL A 618 30.82 -29.20 -26.63
CA VAL A 618 31.88 -28.52 -27.41
C VAL A 618 32.34 -29.33 -28.62
N PHE A 619 32.34 -28.73 -29.81
CA PHE A 619 32.93 -29.33 -31.02
C PHE A 619 34.29 -28.73 -31.42
N PHE A 620 34.46 -27.40 -31.29
CA PHE A 620 35.66 -26.65 -31.64
C PHE A 620 36.41 -26.13 -30.38
N SER A 621 37.74 -26.02 -30.47
CA SER A 621 38.61 -25.77 -29.29
C SER A 621 38.39 -24.45 -28.56
N ASN A 622 37.70 -23.49 -29.17
CA ASN A 622 37.52 -22.11 -28.68
C ASN A 622 36.05 -21.77 -28.39
N GLU A 623 35.16 -22.75 -28.52
CA GLU A 623 33.69 -22.61 -28.48
C GLU A 623 33.16 -22.46 -27.05
N LEU A 624 33.84 -23.09 -26.07
CA LEU A 624 33.45 -23.03 -24.66
C LEU A 624 33.70 -21.63 -24.07
N LYS A 625 32.60 -20.91 -23.85
CA LYS A 625 32.59 -19.58 -23.26
C LYS A 625 31.67 -19.58 -22.03
N TYR A 626 32.09 -18.92 -20.95
CA TYR A 626 31.26 -18.83 -19.74
C TYR A 626 30.09 -17.86 -19.94
N LEU A 627 28.90 -18.27 -19.50
CA LEU A 627 27.71 -17.42 -19.53
C LEU A 627 27.76 -16.32 -18.45
N ASP A 628 27.55 -15.07 -18.87
CA ASP A 628 27.35 -13.92 -17.99
C ASP A 628 25.95 -13.96 -17.32
N ALA A 629 25.63 -13.02 -16.43
CA ALA A 629 24.35 -13.00 -15.72
C ALA A 629 23.14 -12.60 -16.59
N ASP A 630 23.39 -11.86 -17.67
CA ASP A 630 22.47 -11.46 -18.74
C ASP A 630 22.35 -12.52 -19.85
N ASP A 631 23.30 -13.45 -19.93
CA ASP A 631 23.24 -14.67 -20.77
C ASP A 631 22.36 -15.78 -20.12
N GLN A 632 21.67 -15.53 -18.98
CA GLN A 632 20.90 -16.56 -18.26
C GLN A 632 19.37 -16.40 -18.39
N PRO A 633 18.60 -17.51 -18.53
CA PRO A 633 17.13 -17.49 -18.53
C PRO A 633 16.52 -16.75 -17.34
N HIS A 634 17.03 -17.03 -16.14
CA HIS A 634 16.62 -16.38 -14.90
C HIS A 634 17.01 -14.90 -14.85
N GLY A 635 18.12 -14.51 -15.47
CA GLY A 635 18.55 -13.12 -15.62
C GLY A 635 17.57 -12.31 -16.46
N TYR A 636 17.15 -12.86 -17.61
CA TYR A 636 16.15 -12.23 -18.48
C TYR A 636 14.78 -12.06 -17.79
N ILE A 637 14.27 -13.11 -17.13
CA ILE A 637 13.01 -13.05 -16.38
C ILE A 637 13.07 -11.96 -15.28
N ASN A 638 14.20 -11.85 -14.59
CA ASN A 638 14.39 -10.84 -13.55
C ASN A 638 14.50 -9.42 -14.14
N LYS A 639 15.15 -9.22 -15.31
CA LYS A 639 15.17 -7.94 -16.03
C LYS A 639 13.76 -7.47 -16.41
N ILE A 640 12.92 -8.36 -16.95
CA ILE A 640 11.53 -8.01 -17.31
C ILE A 640 10.72 -7.63 -16.06
N LYS A 641 10.84 -8.37 -14.95
CA LYS A 641 10.20 -8.02 -13.67
C LYS A 641 10.70 -6.70 -13.10
N GLN A 642 11.99 -6.37 -13.26
CA GLN A 642 12.59 -5.12 -12.80
C GLN A 642 12.07 -3.91 -13.58
N LEU A 643 11.96 -4.03 -14.91
CA LEU A 643 11.57 -2.93 -15.80
C LEU A 643 10.05 -2.69 -15.83
N PHE A 644 9.24 -3.75 -15.79
CA PHE A 644 7.80 -3.69 -16.04
C PHE A 644 6.94 -4.17 -14.85
N GLY A 645 7.57 -4.55 -13.73
CA GLY A 645 6.91 -5.08 -12.55
C GLY A 645 6.45 -6.54 -12.69
N ILE A 646 6.14 -7.17 -11.55
CA ILE A 646 5.70 -8.58 -11.48
C ILE A 646 4.39 -8.89 -12.22
N GLY A 647 3.62 -7.85 -12.59
CA GLY A 647 2.36 -7.97 -13.32
C GLY A 647 2.50 -8.05 -14.85
N LYS A 648 3.69 -7.79 -15.42
CA LYS A 648 3.91 -7.90 -16.88
C LYS A 648 3.84 -9.36 -17.30
N ARG A 649 2.78 -9.72 -18.03
CA ARG A 649 2.62 -11.03 -18.66
C ARG A 649 3.78 -11.26 -19.63
N LEU A 650 4.54 -12.35 -19.45
CA LEU A 650 5.69 -12.73 -20.28
C LEU A 650 5.52 -14.17 -20.76
N SER A 651 5.68 -14.38 -22.07
CA SER A 651 5.89 -15.71 -22.67
C SER A 651 7.06 -15.66 -23.64
N VAL A 652 8.10 -16.48 -23.42
CA VAL A 652 9.17 -16.70 -24.39
C VAL A 652 8.88 -17.98 -25.14
N ASN A 653 8.98 -17.93 -26.46
CA ASN A 653 8.82 -19.06 -27.34
C ASN A 653 10.09 -19.21 -28.17
N SER A 654 10.48 -20.43 -28.49
CA SER A 654 11.70 -20.70 -29.26
C SER A 654 11.46 -21.65 -30.44
N ILE A 655 12.29 -21.51 -31.46
CA ILE A 655 12.47 -22.48 -32.55
C ILE A 655 13.97 -22.81 -32.57
N ILE A 656 14.31 -24.05 -32.24
CA ILE A 656 15.69 -24.47 -31.94
C ILE A 656 15.94 -25.92 -32.38
N VAL A 657 17.21 -26.33 -32.40
CA VAL A 657 17.53 -27.76 -32.24
C VAL A 657 17.12 -28.18 -30.83
N LYS A 658 16.09 -29.01 -30.72
CA LYS A 658 15.52 -29.37 -29.41
C LYS A 658 16.45 -30.30 -28.63
N PRO A 659 16.64 -30.10 -27.31
CA PRO A 659 17.36 -31.04 -26.47
C PRO A 659 16.95 -32.50 -26.69
N ASN A 660 17.93 -33.35 -27.05
CA ASN A 660 17.80 -34.78 -27.39
C ASN A 660 17.16 -35.10 -28.77
N ASP A 661 16.81 -34.11 -29.60
CA ASP A 661 16.41 -34.34 -31.00
C ASP A 661 17.65 -34.54 -31.89
N SER A 662 18.28 -35.70 -31.73
CA SER A 662 19.51 -36.06 -32.45
C SER A 662 19.32 -36.22 -33.96
N ALA A 663 18.09 -36.44 -34.41
CA ALA A 663 17.74 -36.45 -35.83
C ALA A 663 17.73 -35.03 -36.41
N CYS A 664 17.19 -34.05 -35.69
CA CYS A 664 17.28 -32.65 -36.09
C CYS A 664 18.72 -32.13 -36.02
N LEU A 665 19.44 -32.40 -34.93
CA LEU A 665 20.86 -32.03 -34.78
C LEU A 665 21.68 -32.54 -35.97
N ALA A 666 21.61 -33.84 -36.27
CA ALA A 666 22.33 -34.43 -37.40
C ALA A 666 21.90 -33.91 -38.79
N SER A 667 20.74 -33.28 -38.90
CA SER A 667 20.26 -32.65 -40.13
C SER A 667 20.76 -31.21 -40.31
N GLN A 668 21.01 -30.47 -39.23
CA GLN A 668 21.63 -29.14 -39.27
C GLN A 668 23.15 -29.27 -39.41
N ASP A 669 23.76 -30.20 -38.65
CA ASP A 669 25.17 -30.60 -38.72
C ASP A 669 25.68 -31.03 -40.11
N ALA A 670 24.78 -31.23 -41.08
CA ALA A 670 25.08 -31.56 -42.46
C ALA A 670 25.55 -30.35 -43.31
N THR A 671 25.25 -29.12 -42.89
CA THR A 671 25.71 -27.88 -43.56
C THR A 671 26.74 -27.11 -42.75
N THR A 672 26.51 -27.01 -41.45
CA THR A 672 27.19 -26.14 -40.48
C THR A 672 27.06 -26.82 -39.11
N LYS A 673 27.96 -26.58 -38.16
CA LYS A 673 27.71 -27.08 -36.80
C LYS A 673 26.55 -26.34 -36.14
N SER A 674 25.89 -27.06 -35.26
CA SER A 674 24.61 -26.73 -34.65
C SER A 674 24.55 -27.33 -33.25
N HIS A 675 23.83 -26.71 -32.33
CA HIS A 675 23.87 -27.06 -30.92
C HIS A 675 22.47 -27.06 -30.29
N TYR A 676 22.26 -27.92 -29.30
CA TYR A 676 20.96 -28.02 -28.62
C TYR A 676 20.69 -26.76 -27.78
N GLY A 677 19.64 -26.00 -28.12
CA GLY A 677 19.25 -24.75 -27.45
C GLY A 677 18.71 -24.94 -26.02
N TYR A 678 19.50 -25.46 -25.09
CA TYR A 678 19.10 -25.76 -23.71
C TYR A 678 18.65 -24.52 -22.94
N LYS A 679 19.32 -23.36 -23.06
CA LYS A 679 18.94 -22.11 -22.39
C LYS A 679 17.65 -21.53 -22.96
N LEU A 680 17.46 -21.59 -24.28
CA LEU A 680 16.23 -21.16 -24.94
C LEU A 680 15.05 -22.08 -24.57
N ASN A 681 15.30 -23.39 -24.41
CA ASN A 681 14.33 -24.38 -23.93
C ASN A 681 13.96 -24.14 -22.44
N GLU A 682 14.95 -23.92 -21.57
CA GLU A 682 14.76 -23.56 -20.16
C GLU A 682 13.88 -22.31 -20.03
N LEU A 683 14.23 -21.23 -20.73
CA LEU A 683 13.51 -19.96 -20.70
C LEU A 683 12.05 -20.08 -21.19
N SER A 684 11.83 -20.86 -22.25
CA SER A 684 10.49 -21.08 -22.80
C SER A 684 9.59 -21.86 -21.84
N HIS A 685 10.13 -22.88 -21.14
CA HIS A 685 9.38 -23.61 -20.11
C HIS A 685 9.10 -22.76 -18.86
N LEU A 686 10.08 -21.99 -18.37
CA LEU A 686 9.91 -21.09 -17.22
C LEU A 686 8.80 -20.06 -17.45
N THR A 687 8.62 -19.61 -18.70
CA THR A 687 7.63 -18.61 -19.11
C THR A 687 6.38 -19.20 -19.78
N ASN A 688 6.19 -20.53 -19.75
CA ASN A 688 5.03 -21.25 -20.26
C ASN A 688 4.72 -20.99 -21.77
N GLY A 689 5.75 -20.72 -22.57
CA GLY A 689 5.66 -20.68 -24.03
C GLY A 689 5.81 -22.06 -24.68
N PHE A 690 6.00 -22.08 -26.00
CA PHE A 690 6.18 -23.30 -26.80
C PHE A 690 7.58 -23.37 -27.41
N VAL A 691 8.07 -24.60 -27.64
CA VAL A 691 9.35 -24.91 -28.26
C VAL A 691 9.09 -25.63 -29.59
N GLY A 692 9.24 -24.90 -30.70
CA GLY A 692 9.23 -25.42 -32.08
C GLY A 692 10.54 -26.12 -32.44
N SER A 693 10.55 -26.93 -33.51
CA SER A 693 11.80 -27.52 -34.02
C SER A 693 12.30 -26.70 -35.20
N ILE A 694 13.59 -26.38 -35.22
CA ILE A 694 14.20 -25.70 -36.37
C ILE A 694 14.15 -26.57 -37.64
N CYS A 695 14.05 -27.89 -37.49
CA CYS A 695 13.86 -28.83 -38.59
C CYS A 695 12.40 -28.96 -39.08
N ASP A 696 11.44 -28.23 -38.49
CA ASP A 696 10.06 -28.16 -39.01
C ASP A 696 10.06 -27.50 -40.41
N THR A 697 9.39 -28.11 -41.40
CA THR A 697 9.49 -27.71 -42.82
C THR A 697 9.14 -26.24 -43.11
N ASN A 698 8.27 -25.62 -42.31
CA ASN A 698 7.82 -24.23 -42.52
C ASN A 698 7.26 -23.53 -41.26
N TYR A 699 7.60 -24.00 -40.05
CA TYR A 699 7.18 -23.42 -38.75
C TYR A 699 5.68 -23.16 -38.49
N SER A 700 4.75 -23.51 -39.40
CA SER A 700 3.33 -23.12 -39.28
C SER A 700 2.68 -23.64 -37.99
N ASN A 701 3.04 -24.85 -37.56
CA ASN A 701 2.60 -25.43 -36.29
C ASN A 701 3.16 -24.66 -35.09
N SER A 702 4.44 -24.30 -35.13
CA SER A 702 5.12 -23.56 -34.06
C SER A 702 4.52 -22.16 -33.91
N LEU A 703 4.32 -21.43 -35.01
CA LEU A 703 3.63 -20.14 -35.01
C LEU A 703 2.17 -20.22 -34.54
N TYR A 704 1.44 -21.29 -34.90
CA TYR A 704 0.11 -21.56 -34.37
C TYR A 704 0.12 -21.69 -32.84
N TYR A 705 1.04 -22.50 -32.29
CA TYR A 705 1.15 -22.65 -30.84
C TYR A 705 1.68 -21.37 -30.16
N PHE A 706 2.55 -20.58 -30.79
CA PHE A 706 2.96 -19.27 -30.26
C PHE A 706 1.76 -18.33 -30.13
N ARG A 707 0.88 -18.30 -31.15
CA ARG A 707 -0.36 -17.52 -31.14
C ARG A 707 -1.33 -18.01 -30.06
N ASP A 708 -1.47 -19.32 -29.87
CA ASP A 708 -2.25 -19.92 -28.78
C ASP A 708 -1.70 -19.55 -27.38
N ARG A 709 -0.37 -19.57 -27.19
CA ARG A 709 0.28 -19.13 -25.95
C ARG A 709 0.13 -17.64 -25.70
N ILE A 710 0.19 -16.80 -26.73
CA ILE A 710 -0.13 -15.36 -26.65
C ILE A 710 -1.57 -15.19 -26.17
N VAL A 711 -2.56 -15.77 -26.87
CA VAL A 711 -3.99 -15.69 -26.49
C VAL A 711 -4.22 -16.15 -25.05
N THR A 712 -3.65 -17.29 -24.68
CA THR A 712 -3.72 -17.85 -23.31
C THR A 712 -3.08 -16.93 -22.27
N SER A 713 -1.98 -16.24 -22.61
CA SER A 713 -1.35 -15.27 -21.69
C SER A 713 -2.28 -14.08 -21.40
N LEU A 714 -2.98 -13.55 -22.42
CA LEU A 714 -3.95 -12.45 -22.24
C LEU A 714 -5.13 -12.88 -21.34
N ALA A 715 -5.48 -14.18 -21.37
CA ALA A 715 -6.46 -14.82 -20.49
C ALA A 715 -5.89 -15.25 -19.12
N SER A 716 -4.83 -14.60 -18.62
CA SER A 716 -4.14 -15.02 -17.39
C SER A 716 -3.65 -13.88 -16.48
N ILE A 717 -3.43 -14.20 -15.21
CA ILE A 717 -2.86 -13.32 -14.19
C ILE A 717 -1.65 -14.01 -13.54
N PRO A 718 -0.44 -13.41 -13.59
CA PRO A 718 0.73 -13.93 -12.90
C PRO A 718 0.61 -13.75 -11.37
N LEU A 719 1.16 -14.70 -10.63
CA LEU A 719 1.29 -14.72 -9.18
C LEU A 719 2.75 -14.39 -8.81
N GLU A 720 2.94 -13.80 -7.62
CA GLU A 720 4.28 -13.48 -7.11
C GLU A 720 5.12 -14.73 -6.80
N CYS A 721 4.48 -15.85 -6.46
CA CYS A 721 5.11 -17.10 -6.03
C CYS A 721 4.26 -18.31 -6.44
N ALA A 722 4.79 -19.53 -6.24
CA ALA A 722 4.00 -20.75 -6.31
C ALA A 722 3.02 -20.80 -5.11
N PRO A 723 1.71 -20.93 -5.33
CA PRO A 723 0.71 -20.91 -4.27
C PRO A 723 0.73 -22.19 -3.44
N VAL A 724 0.71 -22.05 -2.11
CA VAL A 724 0.63 -23.16 -1.16
C VAL A 724 -0.80 -23.35 -0.68
N GLY A 725 -1.40 -24.49 -1.03
CA GLY A 725 -2.81 -24.79 -0.74
C GLY A 725 -3.77 -24.23 -1.79
N PRO A 726 -5.07 -24.09 -1.46
CA PRO A 726 -6.09 -23.66 -2.41
C PRO A 726 -5.95 -22.18 -2.80
N ILE A 727 -6.33 -21.87 -4.04
CA ILE A 727 -6.48 -20.50 -4.56
C ILE A 727 -7.96 -20.17 -4.58
N THR A 728 -8.34 -19.03 -4.01
CA THR A 728 -9.71 -18.50 -4.10
C THR A 728 -9.75 -17.43 -5.19
N VAL A 729 -10.61 -17.61 -6.20
CA VAL A 729 -10.87 -16.63 -7.26
C VAL A 729 -12.30 -16.10 -7.14
N SER A 730 -12.46 -14.79 -7.26
CA SER A 730 -13.76 -14.12 -7.39
C SER A 730 -13.73 -13.13 -8.56
N ILE A 731 -14.85 -12.99 -9.28
CA ILE A 731 -14.98 -12.13 -10.45
C ILE A 731 -16.21 -11.24 -10.26
N THR A 732 -16.03 -9.92 -10.36
CA THR A 732 -17.07 -8.91 -10.11
C THR A 732 -17.14 -7.89 -11.26
N PRO A 733 -18.26 -7.70 -11.96
CA PRO A 733 -19.51 -8.46 -11.84
C PRO A 733 -19.34 -9.95 -12.17
N ALA A 734 -20.14 -10.79 -11.52
CA ALA A 734 -20.16 -12.23 -11.77
C ALA A 734 -20.47 -12.55 -13.24
N MET A 735 -20.05 -13.74 -13.67
CA MET A 735 -20.31 -14.28 -15.00
C MET A 735 -20.65 -15.77 -14.89
N GLY A 736 -20.86 -16.44 -16.02
CA GLY A 736 -21.01 -17.90 -16.07
C GLY A 736 -19.76 -18.64 -15.60
N VAL A 737 -19.79 -19.97 -15.64
CA VAL A 737 -18.68 -20.82 -15.17
C VAL A 737 -17.36 -20.43 -15.84
N VAL A 738 -16.40 -19.95 -15.03
CA VAL A 738 -15.01 -19.76 -15.42
C VAL A 738 -14.18 -20.82 -14.70
N ASN A 739 -13.56 -21.69 -15.48
CA ASN A 739 -12.60 -22.66 -14.98
C ASN A 739 -11.26 -21.95 -14.77
N THR A 740 -10.63 -22.17 -13.62
CA THR A 740 -9.32 -21.65 -13.28
C THR A 740 -8.30 -22.78 -13.26
N SER A 741 -7.23 -22.67 -14.03
CA SER A 741 -6.09 -23.58 -13.96
C SER A 741 -4.83 -22.85 -13.51
N LEU A 742 -3.98 -23.53 -12.75
CA LEU A 742 -2.64 -23.03 -12.39
C LEU A 742 -1.62 -23.61 -13.37
N GLN A 743 -0.87 -22.75 -14.04
CA GLN A 743 0.23 -23.11 -14.93
C GLN A 743 1.48 -22.36 -14.47
N ASN A 744 2.47 -23.07 -13.94
CA ASN A 744 3.58 -22.50 -13.16
C ASN A 744 3.04 -21.52 -12.09
N ASN A 745 3.56 -20.29 -12.01
CA ASN A 745 3.07 -19.25 -11.11
C ASN A 745 1.99 -18.37 -11.77
N THR A 746 1.12 -18.91 -12.62
CA THR A 746 0.12 -18.12 -13.38
C THR A 746 -1.25 -18.76 -13.31
N VAL A 747 -2.28 -17.98 -12.98
CA VAL A 747 -3.69 -18.43 -13.03
C VAL A 747 -4.24 -18.11 -14.42
N VAL A 748 -4.69 -19.13 -15.13
CA VAL A 748 -5.27 -19.07 -16.48
C VAL A 748 -6.78 -19.31 -16.40
N PHE A 749 -7.56 -18.47 -17.09
CA PHE A 749 -9.02 -18.46 -17.06
C PHE A 749 -9.62 -19.02 -18.36
N SER A 750 -10.56 -19.94 -18.25
CA SER A 750 -11.30 -20.49 -19.40
C SER A 750 -12.82 -20.52 -19.13
N PRO A 751 -13.63 -19.74 -19.86
CA PRO A 751 -13.25 -18.81 -20.93
C PRO A 751 -12.51 -17.57 -20.41
N THR A 752 -11.87 -16.84 -21.33
CA THR A 752 -11.26 -15.52 -21.08
C THR A 752 -12.26 -14.58 -20.40
N ILE A 753 -11.83 -13.91 -19.33
CA ILE A 753 -12.67 -12.96 -18.59
C ILE A 753 -12.84 -11.69 -19.45
N PRO A 754 -14.06 -11.26 -19.82
CA PRO A 754 -14.24 -10.09 -20.66
C PRO A 754 -14.01 -8.77 -19.88
N PRO A 755 -13.60 -7.69 -20.56
CA PRO A 755 -13.36 -6.37 -19.97
C PRO A 755 -14.50 -5.84 -19.09
N GLY A 756 -14.14 -4.93 -18.17
CA GLY A 756 -15.07 -4.34 -17.21
C GLY A 756 -15.34 -5.22 -15.97
N ARG A 757 -14.54 -6.27 -15.77
CA ARG A 757 -14.60 -7.16 -14.60
C ARG A 757 -13.33 -7.05 -13.75
N THR A 758 -13.52 -7.08 -12.44
CA THR A 758 -12.47 -7.15 -11.44
C THR A 758 -12.31 -8.60 -10.98
N VAL A 759 -11.12 -9.16 -11.18
CA VAL A 759 -10.70 -10.45 -10.64
C VAL A 759 -9.99 -10.20 -9.31
N ASN A 760 -10.40 -10.89 -8.24
CA ASN A 760 -9.64 -10.96 -7.01
C ASN A 760 -9.16 -12.40 -6.80
N ILE A 761 -7.85 -12.58 -6.62
CA ILE A 761 -7.21 -13.87 -6.38
C ILE A 761 -6.58 -13.83 -4.98
N GLN A 762 -6.94 -14.78 -4.12
CA GLN A 762 -6.36 -14.96 -2.79
C GLN A 762 -5.66 -16.31 -2.69
N TYR A 763 -4.44 -16.32 -2.17
CA TYR A 763 -3.60 -17.51 -2.04
C TYR A 763 -2.52 -17.29 -0.97
N ASN A 764 -1.67 -18.29 -0.71
CA ASN A 764 -0.54 -18.16 0.21
C ASN A 764 0.80 -18.41 -0.50
N CYS A 765 1.84 -17.66 -0.16
CA CYS A 765 3.24 -18.03 -0.44
C CYS A 765 3.84 -18.78 0.75
N SER A 766 4.91 -19.55 0.53
CA SER A 766 5.82 -19.98 1.61
C SER A 766 6.58 -18.78 2.18
N GLN A 767 6.91 -18.82 3.47
CA GLN A 767 7.90 -17.95 4.10
C GLN A 767 9.25 -18.68 4.19
N ASN A 768 9.97 -18.74 3.06
CA ASN A 768 11.36 -19.18 2.94
C ASN A 768 12.17 -18.07 2.28
#